data_AF-A0A1T4QZP9-F1
#
_entry.id   AF-A0A1T4QZP9-F1
#
_cell.length_a   1.000
_cell.length_b   1.000
_cell.length_c   1.000
_cell.angle_alpha   90.00
_cell.angle_beta   90.00
_cell.angle_gamma   90.00
#
_symmetry.space_group_name_H-M   'P 1'
#
loop_
_entity.id
_entity.type
_entity.pdbx_description
1 polymer ?
#
loop_
_entity_poly.entity_id
_entity_poly.type
_entity_poly.pdbx_seq_one_letter_code
_entity_poly.pdbx_strand_id
1 'polypeptide(L)'
;MKFTFILKYNNEKMLSDFRNARIFEGVEFLIPCAEEKRNVKNKFYEIKYVEENLSLLELLKKSTGDYTVIIDNPVRFTSDFVDEFSPSSSLLSKVLSTSKKGLSLLDTAVLWKDGGTTTYKTKIENYEELGKEEFLLAMSDFFAFSAYENKIIGKDLLKVLISEMTESIEEINDCYSFNLLLKETLLENPSFEIEFLNGVFSVIDWKKQDLLLTERLEEGRWFYDFIESLEKFFANVTDEVSSGIVNQLLWRADWAMTPKQIEKLLVFVSDEVEVNNEIPDSQNVDQLIKILPNYLKAKKPEKELDLKIYVSMHKPSFVPENKYLYPIQVGTEIAEKKFDGVLYDNTGENISEKNKRYNEMTAQYWAWKNEKADYYGFWHYRRYFVFNHDTPTTIWGVIPDTKITQKALKKYSITEEEMASMIDGFDLILPEYWNIKYGGDKVEEATVEQHWNHNLNPADLEILKKVIQEKYPAFSLALNQTLSSTKEPFFNMFIMEKELFNEYNEFAFGVLAEVEKALGDDHELYSVEWYRTLGHLGERLVAIFTHYVLENKKQLNVLNLPVVQWSDTTPEAKKIQPAFKTKNIPIVLAYGNEYTKYAAVLLNSIVKNSSVENNYDIIVFHTTITEENQRRIVNEFSQDNISIRYVNVEVNITKHGRLEGNAHISMETYYRYLIPELLMEDKAIYIDSDTVVEQDLAELYEVEIGDNFVGAVRDYDFSASVCFPEKKEIYEKEILQYLNLENDLDYFQAGVLLLNLSAIRERYTIDDFIKKTLSRDWMYNDQDVLNLFFKNKVVYLDSKWNVICLAEPNSMRREIFNKHLPHTMNKVYNDSRKNPAVVHFAGGYKPWEQLNCDMQEYFWKYAKNTSFYAELVNQVQQTTNIQKIIFSTECKDVEKRIPFVSIQGEAFEYGTSICVFQVTELHSHFGSIASEIVIVKFNVYDFEIEYSGSDKLRDNLTFERVSRNVLQINAKYNGQWNGYSLKPLSLQTRSNVVPIVKGLNVNFVRV
;
A
#
# COMPACT_ATOMS: atom_id res chain seq x y z
N MET A 1 9.54 -2.07 17.47
CA MET A 1 10.88 -1.93 18.10
C MET A 1 11.20 -3.21 18.86
N LYS A 2 12.47 -3.68 18.90
CA LYS A 2 12.88 -4.85 19.70
C LYS A 2 13.52 -4.35 21.01
N PHE A 3 13.04 -4.84 22.16
CA PHE A 3 13.59 -4.52 23.48
C PHE A 3 14.17 -5.79 24.11
N THR A 4 15.28 -5.64 24.85
CA THR A 4 15.91 -6.72 25.63
C THR A 4 16.01 -6.27 27.09
N PHE A 5 15.50 -7.09 28.00
CA PHE A 5 15.54 -6.83 29.44
C PHE A 5 16.28 -7.93 30.18
N ILE A 6 17.11 -7.55 31.17
CA ILE A 6 17.81 -8.48 32.06
C ILE A 6 17.24 -8.32 33.47
N LEU A 7 16.63 -9.39 33.99
CA LEU A 7 16.05 -9.41 35.34
C LEU A 7 16.91 -10.23 36.31
N LYS A 8 17.20 -9.65 37.48
CA LYS A 8 17.97 -10.27 38.57
C LYS A 8 17.05 -10.57 39.75
N TYR A 9 17.02 -11.83 40.20
CA TYR A 9 16.21 -12.28 41.34
C TYR A 9 17.04 -13.00 42.41
N ASN A 10 16.57 -12.92 43.67
CA ASN A 10 17.21 -13.56 44.82
C ASN A 10 16.54 -14.88 45.30
N ASN A 11 15.41 -15.34 44.72
CA ASN A 11 14.70 -16.53 45.22
C ASN A 11 13.88 -17.28 44.14
N GLU A 12 13.93 -18.62 44.11
CA GLU A 12 13.32 -19.48 43.08
C GLU A 12 11.78 -19.53 43.12
N LYS A 13 11.15 -19.19 44.25
CA LYS A 13 9.68 -19.21 44.42
C LYS A 13 8.95 -18.21 43.49
N MET A 14 9.59 -17.09 43.16
CA MET A 14 8.98 -16.00 42.38
C MET A 14 8.93 -16.32 40.87
N LEU A 15 9.86 -17.14 40.37
CA LEU A 15 9.87 -17.62 38.98
C LEU A 15 8.68 -18.58 38.72
N SER A 16 8.31 -19.36 39.75
CA SER A 16 7.12 -20.20 39.77
C SER A 16 5.84 -19.35 39.72
N ASP A 17 5.77 -18.27 40.52
CA ASP A 17 4.60 -17.38 40.55
C ASP A 17 4.43 -16.62 39.22
N PHE A 18 5.53 -16.24 38.56
CA PHE A 18 5.51 -15.66 37.20
C PHE A 18 5.05 -16.63 36.12
N ARG A 19 5.42 -17.92 36.20
CA ARG A 19 4.94 -18.97 35.27
C ARG A 19 3.48 -19.37 35.50
N ASN A 20 2.99 -19.25 36.74
CA ASN A 20 1.64 -19.67 37.12
C ASN A 20 0.58 -18.56 37.03
N ALA A 21 0.98 -17.29 36.92
CA ALA A 21 0.06 -16.18 36.66
C ALA A 21 -0.49 -16.29 35.22
N ARG A 22 -1.76 -16.69 35.08
CA ARG A 22 -2.53 -16.90 33.83
C ARG A 22 -2.73 -15.64 32.93
N ILE A 23 -1.74 -14.76 32.81
CA ILE A 23 -1.88 -13.44 32.15
C ILE A 23 -0.91 -13.28 30.96
N PHE A 24 -0.05 -14.25 30.65
CA PHE A 24 1.07 -14.05 29.73
C PHE A 24 1.02 -14.99 28.50
N GLU A 25 0.13 -14.70 27.55
CA GLU A 25 0.28 -15.15 26.16
C GLU A 25 1.27 -14.21 25.44
N GLY A 26 2.24 -14.75 24.66
CA GLY A 26 3.14 -13.95 23.81
C GLY A 26 4.56 -13.64 24.34
N VAL A 27 4.98 -14.24 25.45
CA VAL A 27 6.35 -14.03 26.02
C VAL A 27 7.24 -15.25 25.76
N GLU A 28 8.33 -15.09 25.01
CA GLU A 28 9.38 -16.11 24.87
C GLU A 28 10.45 -15.93 25.95
N PHE A 29 10.65 -16.97 26.78
CA PHE A 29 11.78 -17.05 27.71
C PHE A 29 12.95 -17.79 27.03
N LEU A 30 14.04 -17.08 26.73
CA LEU A 30 15.26 -17.71 26.22
C LEU A 30 16.16 -18.18 27.38
N ILE A 31 16.81 -19.32 27.16
CA ILE A 31 17.63 -20.17 28.06
C ILE A 31 18.75 -19.36 28.80
N PRO A 32 19.28 -19.82 29.96
CA PRO A 32 20.24 -19.05 30.78
C PRO A 32 21.51 -18.68 30.02
N CYS A 33 21.96 -17.44 30.18
CA CYS A 33 23.17 -16.92 29.56
C CYS A 33 24.40 -17.74 30.01
N ALA A 34 25.09 -18.36 29.06
CA ALA A 34 26.25 -19.21 29.29
C ALA A 34 27.52 -18.38 29.50
N GLU A 35 27.66 -17.74 30.67
CA GLU A 35 28.96 -17.32 31.19
C GLU A 35 29.06 -17.65 32.69
N GLU A 36 29.32 -18.93 32.97
CA GLU A 36 29.88 -19.35 34.25
C GLU A 36 31.35 -18.88 34.35
N LYS A 37 31.59 -17.63 34.77
CA LYS A 37 32.88 -17.30 35.41
C LYS A 37 32.71 -16.40 36.64
N ARG A 38 32.79 -17.10 37.78
CA ARG A 38 33.28 -16.68 39.12
C ARG A 38 32.31 -15.92 40.04
N ASN A 39 31.73 -16.70 40.96
CA ASN A 39 31.41 -16.35 42.35
C ASN A 39 30.63 -15.05 42.62
N VAL A 40 29.33 -14.99 42.27
CA VAL A 40 28.32 -14.26 43.06
C VAL A 40 26.94 -14.93 42.89
N LYS A 41 26.17 -15.02 43.99
CA LYS A 41 24.84 -15.62 44.23
C LYS A 41 23.64 -15.24 43.31
N ASN A 42 23.83 -14.77 42.08
CA ASN A 42 22.74 -14.18 41.27
C ASN A 42 22.55 -14.90 39.91
N LYS A 43 21.30 -15.24 39.55
CA LYS A 43 20.91 -15.75 38.21
C LYS A 43 20.29 -14.61 37.37
N PHE A 44 20.61 -14.54 36.08
CA PHE A 44 20.12 -13.54 35.12
C PHE A 44 19.31 -14.22 34.01
N TYR A 45 18.18 -13.63 33.58
CA TYR A 45 17.37 -14.12 32.46
C TYR A 45 17.12 -12.99 31.45
N GLU A 46 17.18 -13.33 30.16
CA GLU A 46 16.86 -12.45 29.03
C GLU A 46 15.40 -12.65 28.62
N ILE A 47 14.62 -11.56 28.51
CA ILE A 47 13.23 -11.61 28.04
C ILE A 47 13.12 -10.86 26.71
N LYS A 48 12.54 -11.53 25.70
CA LYS A 48 12.14 -10.92 24.43
C LYS A 48 10.63 -10.74 24.39
N TYR A 49 10.20 -9.56 23.97
CA TYR A 49 8.80 -9.18 23.88
C TYR A 49 8.32 -9.11 22.43
N VAL A 50 7.13 -9.66 22.14
CA VAL A 50 6.54 -9.71 20.79
C VAL A 50 5.01 -9.49 20.88
N GLU A 51 4.55 -8.26 21.12
CA GLU A 51 3.27 -7.70 20.63
C GLU A 51 3.06 -6.25 21.07
N GLU A 52 2.30 -5.42 20.35
CA GLU A 52 2.33 -3.95 20.49
C GLU A 52 1.39 -3.33 21.55
N ASN A 53 0.61 -4.11 22.31
CA ASN A 53 -0.51 -3.55 23.09
C ASN A 53 -0.51 -3.76 24.63
N LEU A 54 0.61 -4.13 25.25
CA LEU A 54 0.73 -4.15 26.72
C LEU A 54 2.00 -3.39 27.16
N SER A 55 1.84 -2.35 27.99
CA SER A 55 2.99 -1.58 28.47
C SER A 55 3.80 -2.40 29.48
N LEU A 56 5.12 -2.42 29.33
CA LEU A 56 6.10 -2.97 30.29
C LEU A 56 5.82 -2.49 31.74
N LEU A 57 5.21 -1.31 31.85
CA LEU A 57 4.80 -0.63 33.07
C LEU A 57 3.75 -1.42 33.88
N GLU A 58 2.75 -2.02 33.23
CA GLU A 58 1.78 -2.89 33.91
C GLU A 58 2.41 -4.17 34.45
N LEU A 59 3.45 -4.65 33.75
CA LEU A 59 4.20 -5.87 34.07
C LEU A 59 5.03 -5.68 35.35
N LEU A 60 5.65 -4.51 35.51
CA LEU A 60 6.41 -4.14 36.71
C LEU A 60 5.50 -3.84 37.90
N LYS A 61 4.38 -3.12 37.70
CA LYS A 61 3.40 -2.76 38.74
C LYS A 61 2.74 -3.98 39.42
N LYS A 62 2.59 -5.12 38.73
CA LYS A 62 1.93 -6.34 39.25
C LYS A 62 2.88 -7.36 39.91
N SER A 63 4.19 -7.11 39.91
CA SER A 63 5.18 -8.05 40.45
C SER A 63 5.51 -7.79 41.93
N THR A 64 5.25 -8.78 42.79
CA THR A 64 5.55 -8.69 44.23
C THR A 64 6.88 -9.39 44.57
N GLY A 65 7.98 -8.63 44.53
CA GLY A 65 9.32 -9.12 44.90
C GLY A 65 10.43 -8.06 44.83
N ASP A 66 11.62 -8.41 45.34
CA ASP A 66 12.86 -7.63 45.16
C ASP A 66 13.58 -8.14 43.90
N TYR A 67 13.64 -7.28 42.88
CA TYR A 67 14.31 -7.52 41.61
C TYR A 67 15.09 -6.28 41.18
N THR A 68 16.09 -6.47 40.33
CA THR A 68 16.84 -5.39 39.70
C THR A 68 16.68 -5.51 38.19
N VAL A 69 16.27 -4.41 37.54
CA VAL A 69 16.17 -4.29 36.08
C VAL A 69 17.47 -3.67 35.57
N ILE A 70 18.16 -4.35 34.64
CA ILE A 70 19.36 -3.84 33.98
C ILE A 70 19.01 -3.58 32.51
N ILE A 71 19.31 -2.37 32.02
CA ILE A 71 19.06 -1.90 30.65
C ILE A 71 20.43 -1.73 29.98
N ASP A 72 20.67 -2.45 28.89
CA ASP A 72 22.01 -2.61 28.28
C ASP A 72 22.25 -1.71 27.04
N ASN A 73 21.37 -0.72 26.80
CA ASN A 73 21.53 0.27 25.71
C ASN A 73 21.07 1.67 26.15
N PRO A 74 21.62 2.76 25.56
CA PRO A 74 21.16 4.13 25.83
C PRO A 74 19.72 4.29 25.32
N VAL A 75 18.79 4.60 26.23
CA VAL A 75 17.36 4.79 25.93
C VAL A 75 17.04 6.28 26.00
N ARG A 76 16.41 6.82 24.95
CA ARG A 76 15.69 8.10 25.05
C ARG A 76 14.33 7.85 25.68
N PHE A 77 14.08 8.46 26.84
CA PHE A 77 12.78 8.40 27.51
C PHE A 77 11.82 9.43 26.91
N THR A 78 10.56 9.07 26.69
CA THR A 78 9.48 10.00 26.31
C THR A 78 8.91 10.72 27.53
N SER A 79 8.24 11.86 27.34
CA SER A 79 7.62 12.70 28.39
C SER A 79 6.80 11.89 29.40
N ASP A 80 5.99 10.96 28.89
CA ASP A 80 5.06 10.16 29.69
C ASP A 80 5.77 9.18 30.64
N PHE A 81 7.03 8.84 30.35
CA PHE A 81 7.85 7.96 31.19
C PHE A 81 8.45 8.69 32.40
N VAL A 82 8.69 10.01 32.29
CA VAL A 82 9.31 10.83 33.34
C VAL A 82 8.27 11.30 34.36
N ASP A 83 7.06 11.65 33.91
CA ASP A 83 5.97 12.10 34.79
C ASP A 83 5.46 10.99 35.72
N GLU A 84 5.46 9.73 35.28
CA GLU A 84 5.03 8.58 36.11
C GLU A 84 6.10 8.06 37.10
N PHE A 85 7.35 8.50 36.97
CA PHE A 85 8.44 8.26 37.94
C PHE A 85 8.66 9.48 38.87
N SER A 86 7.56 10.14 39.26
CA SER A 86 7.54 11.19 40.26
C SER A 86 8.25 10.77 41.58
N PRO A 87 8.89 11.72 42.30
CA PRO A 87 9.85 11.46 43.40
C PRO A 87 9.31 10.67 44.62
N SER A 88 8.02 10.36 44.65
CA SER A 88 7.35 9.60 45.71
C SER A 88 7.12 8.11 45.39
N SER A 89 7.47 7.61 44.21
CA SER A 89 7.23 6.20 43.86
C SER A 89 8.29 5.26 44.48
N SER A 90 7.85 4.18 45.13
CA SER A 90 8.73 3.12 45.64
C SER A 90 9.41 2.28 44.54
N LEU A 91 9.14 2.61 43.27
CA LEU A 91 9.67 1.93 42.09
C LEU A 91 11.09 2.43 41.74
N LEU A 92 11.36 3.71 41.99
CA LEU A 92 12.62 4.38 41.63
C LEU A 92 13.84 3.81 42.39
N SER A 93 13.63 3.31 43.60
CA SER A 93 14.68 2.65 44.41
C SER A 93 15.03 1.23 43.95
N LYS A 94 14.24 0.64 43.05
CA LYS A 94 14.44 -0.73 42.55
C LYS A 94 15.14 -0.79 41.17
N VAL A 95 15.37 0.37 40.55
CA VAL A 95 16.07 0.50 39.27
C VAL A 95 17.52 0.90 39.55
N LEU A 96 18.49 0.05 39.16
CA LEU A 96 19.91 0.39 39.15
C LEU A 96 20.39 0.39 37.70
N SER A 97 20.64 1.57 37.13
CA SER A 97 21.35 1.68 35.87
C SER A 97 22.86 1.60 36.13
N THR A 98 23.44 0.41 36.06
CA THR A 98 24.89 0.31 35.85
C THR A 98 25.17 0.41 34.36
N SER A 99 25.08 1.63 33.81
CA SER A 99 25.77 1.96 32.58
C SER A 99 27.26 1.89 32.89
N LYS A 100 28.00 0.99 32.23
CA LYS A 100 29.46 0.92 32.39
C LYS A 100 30.19 2.09 31.72
N LYS A 101 29.49 3.05 31.09
CA LYS A 101 30.06 4.17 30.33
C LYS A 101 29.09 5.37 30.25
N GLY A 102 28.96 6.15 31.32
CA GLY A 102 28.27 7.44 31.32
C GLY A 102 27.20 7.60 32.41
N LEU A 103 27.04 8.84 32.91
CA LEU A 103 25.99 9.25 33.85
C LEU A 103 24.60 9.00 33.24
N SER A 104 23.65 8.52 34.06
CA SER A 104 22.24 8.52 33.71
C SER A 104 21.58 9.84 34.14
N LEU A 105 20.49 10.24 33.48
CA LEU A 105 19.65 11.40 33.88
C LEU A 105 19.21 11.36 35.36
N LEU A 106 19.18 10.16 35.96
CA LEU A 106 18.89 9.94 37.38
C LEU A 106 20.01 10.44 38.30
N ASP A 107 21.27 10.30 37.88
CA ASP A 107 22.45 10.76 38.62
C ASP A 107 22.53 12.30 38.60
N THR A 108 22.13 12.91 37.49
CA THR A 108 21.99 14.36 37.31
C THR A 108 20.90 14.94 38.22
N ALA A 109 19.79 14.23 38.41
CA ALA A 109 18.70 14.63 39.30
C ALA A 109 19.07 14.54 40.80
N VAL A 110 19.93 13.59 41.19
CA VAL A 110 20.46 13.48 42.57
C VAL A 110 21.45 14.62 42.87
N LEU A 111 22.29 15.00 41.91
CA LEU A 111 23.27 16.10 42.04
C LEU A 111 22.62 17.49 42.23
N TRP A 112 21.40 17.68 41.72
CA TRP A 112 20.64 18.93 41.80
C TRP A 112 20.12 19.26 43.22
N LYS A 113 20.05 18.27 44.13
CA LYS A 113 19.48 18.45 45.48
C LYS A 113 20.41 19.17 46.48
N ASP A 114 21.73 19.19 46.25
CA ASP A 114 22.71 19.68 47.24
C ASP A 114 23.04 21.19 47.15
N GLY A 115 22.35 21.94 46.28
CA GLY A 115 22.14 23.40 46.39
C GLY A 115 23.32 24.27 46.83
N GLY A 116 24.32 24.47 45.96
CA GLY A 116 25.32 25.53 46.14
C GLY A 116 26.35 25.60 45.00
N THR A 117 26.43 26.76 44.32
CA THR A 117 27.32 27.05 43.17
C THR A 117 28.80 26.76 43.45
N THR A 118 29.26 26.88 44.70
CA THR A 118 30.64 26.57 45.10
C THR A 118 30.93 25.06 45.14
N THR A 119 29.93 24.24 45.45
CA THR A 119 30.04 22.77 45.51
C THR A 119 30.13 22.15 44.11
N TYR A 120 29.59 22.84 43.10
CA TYR A 120 29.63 22.43 41.69
C TYR A 120 31.03 22.52 41.10
N LYS A 121 31.74 23.63 41.33
CA LYS A 121 33.10 23.83 40.80
C LYS A 121 34.09 22.80 41.36
N THR A 122 34.03 22.53 42.67
CA THR A 122 34.91 21.56 43.33
C THR A 122 34.58 20.09 43.01
N LYS A 123 33.35 19.76 42.61
CA LYS A 123 33.01 18.39 42.15
C LYS A 123 33.37 18.17 40.68
N ILE A 124 33.20 19.18 39.81
CA ILE A 124 33.66 19.14 38.40
C ILE A 124 35.19 19.03 38.32
N GLU A 125 35.92 19.78 39.15
CA GLU A 125 37.39 19.68 39.24
C GLU A 125 37.89 18.31 39.75
N ASN A 126 37.04 17.53 40.44
CA ASN A 126 37.39 16.15 40.87
C ASN A 126 37.01 15.07 39.83
N TYR A 127 36.45 15.45 38.68
CA TYR A 127 36.03 14.54 37.61
C TYR A 127 36.98 14.55 36.40
N GLU A 128 38.25 14.91 36.59
CA GLU A 128 39.33 14.76 35.59
C GLU A 128 39.56 13.30 35.13
N GLU A 129 38.88 12.30 35.72
CA GLU A 129 38.96 10.89 35.31
C GLU A 129 37.84 10.41 34.35
N LEU A 130 36.83 11.22 34.04
CA LEU A 130 35.82 10.90 33.00
C LEU A 130 36.26 11.49 31.64
N GLY A 131 36.06 10.73 30.56
CA GLY A 131 36.44 11.19 29.23
C GLY A 131 35.68 12.45 28.82
N LYS A 132 36.35 13.39 28.12
CA LYS A 132 35.78 14.69 27.69
C LYS A 132 34.46 14.56 26.91
N GLU A 133 34.24 13.46 26.20
CA GLU A 133 33.01 13.17 25.43
C GLU A 133 31.79 12.94 26.36
N GLU A 134 32.01 12.29 27.50
CA GLU A 134 30.98 12.00 28.49
C GLU A 134 30.64 13.24 29.33
N PHE A 135 31.59 14.16 29.50
CA PHE A 135 31.37 15.47 30.10
C PHE A 135 30.44 16.35 29.24
N LEU A 136 30.63 16.33 27.91
CA LEU A 136 29.83 17.12 26.97
C LEU A 136 28.39 16.61 26.81
N LEU A 137 28.18 15.29 26.84
CA LEU A 137 26.84 14.69 26.87
C LEU A 137 26.08 15.07 28.16
N ALA A 138 26.75 15.02 29.31
CA ALA A 138 26.18 15.46 30.58
C ALA A 138 25.81 16.96 30.57
N MET A 139 26.61 17.79 29.88
CA MET A 139 26.32 19.22 29.71
C MET A 139 25.14 19.47 28.76
N SER A 140 25.03 18.73 27.65
CA SER A 140 23.89 18.81 26.72
C SER A 140 22.57 18.46 27.42
N ASP A 141 22.56 17.38 28.21
CA ASP A 141 21.37 16.95 28.96
C ASP A 141 21.01 17.96 30.07
N PHE A 142 22.01 18.61 30.67
CA PHE A 142 21.80 19.67 31.67
C PHE A 142 21.16 20.94 31.09
N PHE A 143 21.54 21.33 29.86
CA PHE A 143 20.95 22.46 29.15
C PHE A 143 19.50 22.17 28.71
N ALA A 144 19.25 21.01 28.13
CA ALA A 144 17.91 20.58 27.72
C ALA A 144 16.94 20.50 28.91
N PHE A 145 17.41 20.04 30.07
CA PHE A 145 16.59 19.98 31.30
C PHE A 145 16.33 21.38 31.92
N SER A 146 17.29 22.31 31.82
CA SER A 146 17.13 23.68 32.32
C SER A 146 16.17 24.52 31.46
N ALA A 147 16.17 24.30 30.14
CA ALA A 147 15.20 24.88 29.20
C ALA A 147 13.77 24.39 29.50
N TYR A 148 13.60 23.09 29.77
CA TYR A 148 12.30 22.50 30.11
C TYR A 148 11.68 23.04 31.42
N GLU A 149 12.49 23.33 32.45
CA GLU A 149 12.03 23.92 33.73
C GLU A 149 11.86 25.46 33.71
N ASN A 150 12.15 26.13 32.59
CA ASN A 150 11.99 27.59 32.42
C ASN A 150 12.77 28.42 33.46
N LYS A 151 13.98 27.98 33.86
CA LYS A 151 14.84 28.71 34.83
C LYS A 151 16.13 29.21 34.18
N ILE A 152 16.37 30.51 34.33
CA ILE A 152 17.53 31.23 33.78
C ILE A 152 18.83 30.70 34.41
N ILE A 153 19.70 30.13 33.58
CA ILE A 153 21.08 29.84 33.95
C ILE A 153 21.82 31.16 34.19
N GLY A 154 22.45 31.32 35.35
CA GLY A 154 23.17 32.55 35.70
C GLY A 154 24.30 32.86 34.72
N LYS A 155 24.40 34.13 34.30
CA LYS A 155 25.33 34.65 33.27
C LYS A 155 26.80 34.28 33.48
N ASP A 156 27.22 34.10 34.73
CA ASP A 156 28.60 33.76 35.09
C ASP A 156 28.90 32.26 34.93
N LEU A 157 27.92 31.38 35.15
CA LEU A 157 28.08 29.94 34.95
C LEU A 157 28.18 29.62 33.45
N LEU A 158 27.39 30.30 32.62
CA LEU A 158 27.37 30.12 31.17
C LEU A 158 28.69 30.56 30.52
N LYS A 159 29.30 31.66 30.99
CA LYS A 159 30.61 32.13 30.51
C LYS A 159 31.74 31.15 30.80
N VAL A 160 31.73 30.54 31.98
CA VAL A 160 32.71 29.51 32.35
C VAL A 160 32.55 28.27 31.47
N LEU A 161 31.30 27.85 31.22
CA LEU A 161 31.00 26.69 30.38
C LEU A 161 31.39 26.90 28.91
N ILE A 162 31.12 28.08 28.34
CA ILE A 162 31.50 28.40 26.95
C ILE A 162 33.03 28.48 26.81
N SER A 163 33.74 29.03 27.79
CA SER A 163 35.20 29.09 27.80
C SER A 163 35.84 27.69 27.79
N GLU A 164 35.37 26.79 28.66
CA GLU A 164 35.85 25.40 28.76
C GLU A 164 35.52 24.57 27.50
N MET A 165 34.34 24.80 26.90
CA MET A 165 33.96 24.17 25.62
C MET A 165 34.84 24.65 24.48
N THR A 166 35.18 25.94 24.42
CA THR A 166 35.99 26.51 23.33
C THR A 166 37.42 25.96 23.35
N GLU A 167 38.00 25.73 24.54
CA GLU A 167 39.32 25.08 24.69
C GLU A 167 39.27 23.55 24.44
N SER A 168 38.10 22.91 24.55
CA SER A 168 37.94 21.47 24.35
C SER A 168 37.51 21.06 22.93
N ILE A 169 37.10 22.02 22.09
CA ILE A 169 36.56 21.79 20.74
C ILE A 169 37.64 21.43 19.70
N GLU A 170 38.93 21.71 19.96
CA GLU A 170 40.04 21.37 19.06
C GLU A 170 40.23 19.84 18.82
N GLU A 171 39.47 18.95 19.49
CA GLU A 171 39.61 17.49 19.38
C GLU A 171 38.31 16.73 19.02
N ILE A 172 37.21 17.41 18.63
CA ILE A 172 35.87 16.79 18.47
C ILE A 172 35.48 16.57 16.99
N ASN A 173 35.09 15.33 16.64
CA ASN A 173 34.70 14.93 15.27
C ASN A 173 33.17 14.85 15.00
N ASP A 174 32.30 14.99 16.00
CA ASP A 174 30.85 14.74 15.84
C ASP A 174 30.00 16.03 15.66
N CYS A 175 29.32 16.14 14.52
CA CYS A 175 28.45 17.25 14.13
C CYS A 175 27.08 17.26 14.85
N TYR A 176 26.64 16.13 15.39
CA TYR A 176 25.27 16.00 15.91
C TYR A 176 25.05 16.78 17.22
N SER A 177 26.02 16.71 18.13
CA SER A 177 25.97 17.37 19.43
C SER A 177 26.06 18.91 19.34
N PHE A 178 26.80 19.42 18.35
CA PHE A 178 26.90 20.86 18.08
C PHE A 178 25.60 21.44 17.51
N ASN A 179 24.92 20.70 16.61
CA ASN A 179 23.64 21.12 16.02
C ASN A 179 22.50 21.15 17.05
N LEU A 180 22.49 20.22 18.01
CA LEU A 180 21.48 20.21 19.08
C LEU A 180 21.65 21.42 20.02
N LEU A 181 22.91 21.76 20.35
CA LEU A 181 23.24 22.94 21.15
C LEU A 181 22.86 24.24 20.42
N LEU A 182 23.11 24.32 19.11
CA LEU A 182 22.73 25.48 18.29
C LEU A 182 21.21 25.69 18.31
N LYS A 183 20.46 24.61 18.10
CA LYS A 183 19.00 24.63 18.02
C LYS A 183 18.37 25.08 19.33
N GLU A 184 18.84 24.57 20.47
CA GLU A 184 18.25 24.91 21.77
C GLU A 184 18.74 26.26 22.33
N THR A 185 19.96 26.69 22.01
CA THR A 185 20.48 27.97 22.51
C THR A 185 19.94 29.18 21.72
N LEU A 186 19.74 29.05 20.40
CA LEU A 186 19.26 30.15 19.55
C LEU A 186 17.76 30.43 19.70
N LEU A 187 16.95 29.43 20.09
CA LEU A 187 15.50 29.57 20.20
C LEU A 187 15.02 30.26 21.50
N GLU A 188 15.84 30.31 22.56
CA GLU A 188 15.38 30.76 23.88
C GLU A 188 16.03 32.05 24.43
N ASN A 189 17.05 32.65 23.77
CA ASN A 189 17.68 33.90 24.25
C ASN A 189 18.14 34.85 23.11
N PRO A 190 17.24 35.72 22.57
CA PRO A 190 17.57 36.65 21.49
C PRO A 190 18.52 37.81 21.86
N SER A 191 18.86 38.02 23.14
CA SER A 191 19.70 39.15 23.59
C SER A 191 21.22 38.91 23.60
N PHE A 192 21.71 37.82 23.00
CA PHE A 192 23.12 37.40 23.03
C PHE A 192 23.73 37.31 21.61
N GLU A 193 23.79 38.44 20.91
CA GLU A 193 23.79 38.44 19.44
C GLU A 193 25.15 38.35 18.71
N ILE A 194 26.32 38.61 19.33
CA ILE A 194 27.57 38.79 18.53
C ILE A 194 28.73 37.89 18.97
N GLU A 195 28.97 37.70 20.27
CA GLU A 195 30.08 36.84 20.74
C GLU A 195 29.80 35.34 20.52
N PHE A 196 28.54 34.90 20.63
CA PHE A 196 28.14 33.51 20.40
C PHE A 196 28.26 33.10 18.92
N LEU A 197 27.77 33.95 18.00
CA LEU A 197 27.90 33.73 16.56
C LEU A 197 29.36 33.71 16.10
N ASN A 198 30.22 34.57 16.66
CA ASN A 198 31.66 34.51 16.41
C ASN A 198 32.28 33.17 16.86
N GLY A 199 31.82 32.59 17.97
CA GLY A 199 32.19 31.23 18.40
C GLY A 199 31.73 30.16 17.42
N VAL A 200 30.47 30.22 16.94
CA VAL A 200 29.92 29.27 15.96
C VAL A 200 30.68 29.30 14.63
N PHE A 201 30.99 30.50 14.13
CA PHE A 201 31.76 30.64 12.88
C PHE A 201 33.22 30.24 13.03
N SER A 202 33.82 30.37 14.22
CA SER A 202 35.19 29.88 14.48
C SER A 202 35.29 28.34 14.39
N VAL A 203 34.22 27.63 14.76
CA VAL A 203 34.12 26.16 14.63
C VAL A 203 33.98 25.74 13.16
N ILE A 204 33.26 26.52 12.35
CA ILE A 204 33.11 26.31 10.90
C ILE A 204 34.44 26.54 10.18
N ASP A 205 35.19 27.59 10.55
CA ASP A 205 36.52 27.88 10.01
C ASP A 205 37.55 26.77 10.37
N TRP A 206 37.46 26.19 11.57
CA TRP A 206 38.33 25.11 12.02
C TRP A 206 38.13 23.80 11.22
N LYS A 207 36.89 23.39 10.92
CA LYS A 207 36.61 22.17 10.14
C LYS A 207 37.22 22.19 8.73
N LYS A 208 37.51 23.35 8.15
CA LYS A 208 38.11 23.46 6.81
C LYS A 208 39.62 23.16 6.80
N GLN A 209 40.32 23.27 7.93
CA GLN A 209 41.75 22.92 7.99
C GLN A 209 42.01 21.41 8.00
N ASP A 210 41.04 20.59 8.43
CA ASP A 210 41.19 19.12 8.52
C ASP A 210 40.53 18.34 7.33
N LEU A 211 39.68 19.00 6.55
CA LEU A 211 38.85 18.37 5.49
C LEU A 211 39.40 18.53 4.06
N LEU A 212 40.72 18.41 3.90
CA LEU A 212 41.34 18.15 2.58
C LEU A 212 41.24 16.67 2.14
N LEU A 213 40.49 15.82 2.86
CA LEU A 213 40.59 14.35 2.71
C LEU A 213 39.30 13.55 2.49
N THR A 214 38.08 14.11 2.38
CA THR A 214 36.89 13.28 2.03
C THR A 214 35.78 14.00 1.26
N GLU A 215 35.40 13.44 0.10
CA GLU A 215 34.30 13.83 -0.81
C GLU A 215 32.87 13.58 -0.25
N ARG A 216 32.64 13.70 1.06
CA ARG A 216 31.36 13.32 1.71
C ARG A 216 30.52 14.47 2.27
N LEU A 217 30.63 15.66 1.70
CA LEU A 217 29.78 16.81 2.09
C LEU A 217 28.82 17.30 1.00
N GLU A 218 28.65 16.57 -0.11
CA GLU A 218 27.64 16.93 -1.13
C GLU A 218 26.19 16.67 -0.68
N GLU A 219 25.96 15.98 0.45
CA GLU A 219 24.62 15.69 0.98
C GLU A 219 24.54 15.91 2.50
N GLY A 220 24.57 17.17 2.92
CA GLY A 220 24.52 17.53 4.34
C GLY A 220 23.13 17.95 4.81
N ARG A 221 22.38 17.05 5.45
CA ARG A 221 21.15 17.36 6.22
C ARG A 221 21.34 18.54 7.20
N TRP A 222 22.57 18.73 7.69
CA TRP A 222 23.00 19.84 8.54
C TRP A 222 22.79 21.23 7.92
N PHE A 223 22.96 21.39 6.60
CA PHE A 223 22.80 22.69 5.94
C PHE A 223 21.32 23.10 5.92
N TYR A 224 20.42 22.14 5.68
CA TYR A 224 18.99 22.37 5.75
C TYR A 224 18.52 22.67 7.17
N ASP A 225 19.02 21.94 8.16
CA ASP A 225 18.73 22.20 9.58
C ASP A 225 19.28 23.58 10.03
N PHE A 226 20.41 24.02 9.45
CA PHE A 226 21.00 25.35 9.67
C PHE A 226 20.13 26.46 9.06
N ILE A 227 19.66 26.30 7.81
CA ILE A 227 18.75 27.25 7.17
C ILE A 227 17.42 27.35 7.92
N GLU A 228 16.81 26.22 8.32
CA GLU A 228 15.57 26.21 9.10
C GLU A 228 15.75 26.90 10.47
N SER A 229 16.94 26.81 11.06
CA SER A 229 17.26 27.48 12.33
C SER A 229 17.47 28.99 12.13
N LEU A 230 18.06 29.41 10.99
CA LEU A 230 18.17 30.82 10.62
C LEU A 230 16.79 31.44 10.33
N GLU A 231 15.90 30.74 9.63
CA GLU A 231 14.51 31.16 9.38
C GLU A 231 13.78 31.50 10.68
N LYS A 232 13.90 30.63 11.69
CA LYS A 232 13.29 30.86 13.01
C LYS A 232 13.96 31.97 13.81
N PHE A 233 15.25 32.19 13.60
CA PHE A 233 16.00 33.26 14.25
C PHE A 233 15.59 34.63 13.71
N PHE A 234 15.66 34.84 12.39
CA PHE A 234 15.35 36.14 11.76
C PHE A 234 13.89 36.58 11.92
N ALA A 235 12.96 35.61 12.02
CA ALA A 235 11.56 35.89 12.36
C ALA A 235 11.36 36.60 13.73
N ASN A 236 12.38 36.66 14.59
CA ASN A 236 12.31 37.19 15.96
C ASN A 236 13.26 38.37 16.25
N VAL A 237 13.98 38.92 15.27
CA VAL A 237 14.96 40.02 15.45
C VAL A 237 14.56 41.27 14.64
N THR A 238 15.02 42.47 15.05
CA THR A 238 14.70 43.75 14.40
C THR A 238 15.56 44.02 13.15
N ASP A 239 14.98 44.68 12.13
CA ASP A 239 15.57 44.97 10.80
C ASP A 239 17.03 45.50 10.77
N GLU A 240 17.42 46.36 11.72
CA GLU A 240 18.77 46.92 11.81
C GLU A 240 19.85 45.89 12.20
N VAL A 241 19.49 44.91 13.04
CA VAL A 241 20.37 43.81 13.46
C VAL A 241 20.47 42.76 12.34
N SER A 242 19.36 42.52 11.63
CA SER A 242 19.28 41.57 10.53
C SER A 242 20.23 41.92 9.38
N SER A 243 20.34 43.22 9.05
CA SER A 243 21.18 43.71 7.95
C SER A 243 22.69 43.54 8.19
N GLY A 244 23.15 43.74 9.43
CA GLY A 244 24.56 43.57 9.80
C GLY A 244 25.01 42.11 9.82
N ILE A 245 24.10 41.21 10.24
CA ILE A 245 24.32 39.77 10.29
C ILE A 245 24.32 39.17 8.88
N VAL A 246 23.36 39.58 8.03
CA VAL A 246 23.24 39.16 6.62
C VAL A 246 24.50 39.51 5.82
N ASN A 247 25.03 40.72 5.97
CA ASN A 247 26.25 41.13 5.27
C ASN A 247 27.50 40.33 5.68
N GLN A 248 27.61 39.95 6.97
CA GLN A 248 28.69 39.05 7.41
C GLN A 248 28.49 37.61 6.92
N LEU A 249 27.25 37.13 6.84
CA LEU A 249 26.89 35.82 6.30
C LEU A 249 27.23 35.71 4.81
N LEU A 250 26.86 36.71 4.01
CA LEU A 250 27.16 36.75 2.58
C LEU A 250 28.66 36.87 2.30
N TRP A 251 29.38 37.72 3.05
CA TRP A 251 30.84 37.89 2.92
C TRP A 251 31.62 36.61 3.23
N ARG A 252 31.14 35.79 4.18
CA ARG A 252 31.79 34.52 4.56
C ARG A 252 31.28 33.30 3.77
N ALA A 253 30.06 33.34 3.21
CA ALA A 253 29.48 32.28 2.38
C ALA A 253 30.22 32.11 1.04
N ASP A 254 30.67 33.21 0.42
CA ASP A 254 31.50 33.21 -0.81
C ASP A 254 32.80 32.39 -0.64
N TRP A 255 33.29 32.24 0.60
CA TRP A 255 34.49 31.48 0.93
C TRP A 255 34.25 30.03 1.37
N ALA A 256 33.03 29.62 1.71
CA ALA A 256 32.76 28.36 2.44
C ALA A 256 31.66 27.46 1.87
N MET A 257 30.87 27.91 0.88
CA MET A 257 29.69 27.20 0.39
C MET A 257 29.78 26.84 -1.10
N THR A 258 29.10 25.77 -1.53
CA THR A 258 28.97 25.42 -2.96
C THR A 258 28.00 26.37 -3.67
N PRO A 259 28.07 26.53 -5.01
CA PRO A 259 27.15 27.40 -5.76
C PRO A 259 25.65 27.14 -5.47
N LYS A 260 25.27 25.87 -5.28
CA LYS A 260 23.90 25.43 -4.97
C LYS A 260 23.46 25.76 -3.54
N GLN A 261 24.38 25.82 -2.59
CA GLN A 261 24.11 26.26 -1.21
C GLN A 261 24.03 27.78 -1.13
N ILE A 262 24.86 28.48 -1.89
CA ILE A 262 24.81 29.95 -2.05
C ILE A 262 23.47 30.35 -2.68
N GLU A 263 23.01 29.64 -3.71
CA GLU A 263 21.70 29.86 -4.34
C GLU A 263 20.53 29.79 -3.33
N LYS A 264 20.53 28.78 -2.45
CA LYS A 264 19.51 28.64 -1.39
C LYS A 264 19.61 29.71 -0.30
N LEU A 265 20.83 30.09 0.09
CA LEU A 265 21.05 31.16 1.06
C LEU A 265 20.60 32.52 0.49
N LEU A 266 20.82 32.77 -0.80
CA LEU A 266 20.45 34.02 -1.45
C LEU A 266 18.93 34.19 -1.60
N VAL A 267 18.20 33.11 -1.89
CA VAL A 267 16.72 33.11 -1.90
C VAL A 267 16.15 33.52 -0.52
N PHE A 268 16.75 32.99 0.56
CA PHE A 268 16.36 33.35 1.92
C PHE A 268 16.67 34.81 2.27
N VAL A 269 17.86 35.30 1.88
CA VAL A 269 18.29 36.66 2.20
C VAL A 269 17.53 37.73 1.40
N SER A 270 17.10 37.43 0.16
CA SER A 270 16.39 38.40 -0.69
C SER A 270 14.95 38.70 -0.26
N ASP A 271 14.34 37.83 0.54
CA ASP A 271 12.96 38.01 1.01
C ASP A 271 12.87 38.89 2.28
N GLU A 272 13.96 39.06 3.04
CA GLU A 272 13.92 39.73 4.35
C GLU A 272 14.74 41.03 4.49
N VAL A 273 15.67 41.39 3.58
CA VAL A 273 16.48 42.64 3.69
C VAL A 273 16.81 43.27 2.34
N GLU A 274 16.75 44.62 2.23
CA GLU A 274 17.36 45.36 1.10
C GLU A 274 18.88 45.14 1.08
N VAL A 275 19.35 44.30 0.15
CA VAL A 275 20.78 44.02 -0.03
C VAL A 275 21.46 45.27 -0.61
N ASN A 276 22.28 45.96 0.19
CA ASN A 276 23.10 47.07 -0.28
C ASN A 276 24.24 46.55 -1.19
N ASN A 277 24.50 47.26 -2.29
CA ASN A 277 25.38 46.90 -3.42
C ASN A 277 26.90 46.80 -3.11
N GLU A 278 27.30 46.47 -1.89
CA GLU A 278 28.72 46.25 -1.53
C GLU A 278 28.99 44.74 -1.37
N ILE A 279 28.74 43.96 -2.42
CA ILE A 279 29.20 42.56 -2.51
C ILE A 279 30.51 42.54 -3.32
N PRO A 280 31.58 41.82 -2.90
CA PRO A 280 32.86 41.83 -3.63
C PRO A 280 32.75 41.21 -5.03
N ASP A 281 33.46 41.81 -6.01
CA ASP A 281 33.62 41.31 -7.39
C ASP A 281 34.10 39.85 -7.41
N SER A 282 33.18 38.91 -7.63
CA SER A 282 33.44 37.47 -7.74
C SER A 282 32.68 36.91 -8.95
N GLN A 283 33.42 36.27 -9.88
CA GLN A 283 32.95 35.82 -11.20
C GLN A 283 31.72 34.88 -11.19
N ASN A 284 31.44 34.21 -10.06
CA ASN A 284 30.34 33.24 -9.94
C ASN A 284 29.00 33.90 -9.53
N VAL A 285 29.06 35.05 -8.84
CA VAL A 285 27.86 35.76 -8.35
C VAL A 285 27.17 36.52 -9.49
N ASP A 286 27.95 37.07 -10.45
CA ASP A 286 27.43 37.76 -11.64
C ASP A 286 26.65 36.86 -12.60
N GLN A 287 26.97 35.56 -12.67
CA GLN A 287 26.18 34.60 -13.45
C GLN A 287 24.87 34.20 -12.75
N LEU A 288 24.88 34.08 -11.42
CA LEU A 288 23.69 33.78 -10.63
C LEU A 288 22.70 34.96 -10.61
N ILE A 289 23.18 36.21 -10.52
CA ILE A 289 22.36 37.42 -10.60
C ILE A 289 21.66 37.56 -11.97
N LYS A 290 22.21 36.98 -13.05
CA LYS A 290 21.53 36.96 -14.36
C LYS A 290 20.36 35.97 -14.45
N ILE A 291 20.32 34.94 -13.60
CA ILE A 291 19.31 33.88 -13.61
C ILE A 291 18.19 34.19 -12.59
N LEU A 292 18.51 34.90 -11.50
CA LEU A 292 17.59 35.30 -10.42
C LEU A 292 16.27 35.97 -10.87
N PRO A 293 16.25 36.91 -11.84
CA PRO A 293 15.01 37.62 -12.22
C PRO A 293 13.95 36.73 -12.87
N ASN A 294 14.35 35.57 -13.43
CA ASN A 294 13.45 34.61 -14.05
C ASN A 294 12.92 33.58 -13.05
N TYR A 295 13.67 33.31 -11.96
CA TYR A 295 13.26 32.38 -10.90
C TYR A 295 12.33 33.03 -9.86
N LEU A 296 12.49 34.33 -9.61
CA LEU A 296 11.73 35.09 -8.60
C LEU A 296 10.43 35.73 -9.12
N LYS A 297 10.08 35.51 -10.40
CA LYS A 297 8.81 35.98 -10.96
C LYS A 297 7.91 34.79 -11.25
N ALA A 298 7.21 34.32 -10.22
CA ALA A 298 5.82 33.89 -10.40
C ALA A 298 5.00 35.13 -10.80
N LYS A 299 5.25 35.67 -12.01
CA LYS A 299 4.29 36.57 -12.63
C LYS A 299 3.09 35.70 -12.95
N LYS A 300 1.90 36.12 -12.51
CA LYS A 300 0.68 35.73 -13.23
C LYS A 300 0.97 35.99 -14.71
N PRO A 301 0.82 35.00 -15.59
CA PRO A 301 1.15 35.18 -17.00
C PRO A 301 0.37 36.40 -17.49
N GLU A 302 1.05 37.34 -18.16
CA GLU A 302 0.47 38.63 -18.57
C GLU A 302 -0.71 38.44 -19.55
N LYS A 303 -0.83 37.23 -20.11
CA LYS A 303 -1.89 36.74 -20.98
C LYS A 303 -2.24 35.30 -20.57
N GLU A 304 -3.49 34.88 -20.75
CA GLU A 304 -3.84 33.46 -20.61
C GLU A 304 -3.07 32.60 -21.63
N LEU A 305 -2.38 31.57 -21.14
CA LEU A 305 -1.54 30.68 -21.94
C LEU A 305 -2.41 29.76 -22.81
N ASP A 306 -2.28 29.84 -24.13
CA ASP A 306 -2.96 28.92 -25.08
C ASP A 306 -2.16 27.63 -25.22
N LEU A 307 -2.29 26.76 -24.22
CA LEU A 307 -1.57 25.50 -24.07
C LEU A 307 -2.51 24.30 -24.25
N LYS A 308 -2.12 23.35 -25.09
CA LYS A 308 -2.81 22.06 -25.24
C LYS A 308 -1.85 20.89 -25.07
N ILE A 309 -2.01 20.16 -23.97
CA ILE A 309 -1.26 18.93 -23.68
C ILE A 309 -2.17 17.72 -23.96
N TYR A 310 -1.83 16.94 -24.98
CA TYR A 310 -2.58 15.74 -25.35
C TYR A 310 -2.09 14.54 -24.54
N VAL A 311 -3.00 13.91 -23.79
CA VAL A 311 -2.72 12.73 -22.99
C VAL A 311 -3.14 11.49 -23.79
N SER A 312 -2.16 10.76 -24.35
CA SER A 312 -2.40 9.65 -25.27
C SER A 312 -2.84 8.37 -24.55
N MET A 313 -3.99 7.82 -24.93
CA MET A 313 -4.67 6.69 -24.26
C MET A 313 -5.00 5.56 -25.23
N HIS A 314 -4.43 4.37 -25.01
CA HIS A 314 -4.81 3.13 -25.73
C HIS A 314 -5.78 2.23 -24.93
N LYS A 315 -6.03 2.60 -23.67
CA LYS A 315 -7.01 1.96 -22.77
C LYS A 315 -7.73 3.04 -21.95
N PRO A 316 -8.93 2.76 -21.41
CA PRO A 316 -9.60 3.69 -20.51
C PRO A 316 -8.68 4.05 -19.34
N SER A 317 -8.53 5.34 -19.07
CA SER A 317 -7.64 5.84 -18.02
C SER A 317 -8.17 7.14 -17.42
N PHE A 318 -7.92 7.34 -16.13
CA PHE A 318 -8.21 8.59 -15.45
C PHE A 318 -7.22 9.67 -15.91
N VAL A 319 -7.76 10.79 -16.36
CA VAL A 319 -7.03 12.03 -16.61
C VAL A 319 -7.67 13.10 -15.71
N PRO A 320 -6.89 13.81 -14.89
CA PRO A 320 -7.45 14.78 -13.96
C PRO A 320 -8.06 15.96 -14.71
N GLU A 321 -9.14 16.53 -14.15
CA GLU A 321 -9.73 17.76 -14.68
C GLU A 321 -8.71 18.90 -14.59
N ASN A 322 -8.27 19.38 -15.75
CA ASN A 322 -7.32 20.47 -15.91
C ASN A 322 -7.50 21.01 -17.33
N LYS A 323 -7.69 22.33 -17.48
CA LYS A 323 -7.99 22.97 -18.77
C LYS A 323 -6.90 22.79 -19.85
N TYR A 324 -5.68 22.46 -19.45
CA TYR A 324 -4.57 22.20 -20.38
C TYR A 324 -4.44 20.73 -20.78
N LEU A 325 -5.10 19.79 -20.10
CA LEU A 325 -5.00 18.35 -20.37
C LEU A 325 -6.15 17.88 -21.25
N TYR A 326 -5.82 17.40 -22.44
CA TYR A 326 -6.76 16.90 -23.45
C TYR A 326 -6.58 15.39 -23.61
N PRO A 327 -7.40 14.55 -22.98
CA PRO A 327 -7.34 13.10 -23.18
C PRO A 327 -7.70 12.77 -24.64
N ILE A 328 -6.89 11.93 -25.29
CA ILE A 328 -7.10 11.48 -26.66
C ILE A 328 -6.94 9.96 -26.78
N GLN A 329 -7.95 9.31 -27.35
CA GLN A 329 -7.85 7.90 -27.71
C GLN A 329 -7.02 7.75 -28.98
N VAL A 330 -5.99 6.92 -28.91
CA VAL A 330 -5.13 6.58 -30.05
C VAL A 330 -5.58 5.28 -30.70
N GLY A 331 -5.41 5.17 -32.02
CA GLY A 331 -5.86 4.01 -32.79
C GLY A 331 -7.38 3.84 -32.81
N THR A 332 -8.12 4.95 -32.72
CA THR A 332 -9.59 4.94 -32.68
C THR A 332 -10.19 4.26 -33.91
N GLU A 333 -9.56 4.36 -35.08
CA GLU A 333 -10.03 3.75 -36.33
C GLU A 333 -10.09 2.22 -36.27
N ILE A 334 -9.20 1.61 -35.48
CA ILE A 334 -9.07 0.14 -35.34
C ILE A 334 -9.54 -0.38 -33.98
N ALA A 335 -10.08 0.50 -33.13
CA ALA A 335 -10.53 0.16 -31.79
C ALA A 335 -11.93 -0.48 -31.81
N GLU A 336 -12.13 -1.52 -31.00
CA GLU A 336 -13.46 -2.16 -30.85
C GLU A 336 -14.47 -1.23 -30.14
N LYS A 337 -13.99 -0.33 -29.28
CA LYS A 337 -14.81 0.58 -28.48
C LYS A 337 -14.19 1.96 -28.37
N LYS A 338 -15.03 2.99 -28.47
CA LYS A 338 -14.66 4.39 -28.22
C LYS A 338 -14.79 4.73 -26.73
N PHE A 339 -13.86 5.50 -26.19
CA PHE A 339 -13.90 5.95 -24.80
C PHE A 339 -14.76 7.21 -24.66
N ASP A 340 -15.60 7.27 -23.63
CA ASP A 340 -16.51 8.40 -23.45
C ASP A 340 -15.81 9.65 -22.92
N GLY A 341 -16.04 10.80 -23.57
CA GLY A 341 -15.58 12.11 -23.10
C GLY A 341 -14.11 12.42 -23.41
N VAL A 342 -13.52 11.77 -24.41
CA VAL A 342 -12.15 12.04 -24.89
C VAL A 342 -12.15 12.42 -26.37
N LEU A 343 -11.04 13.01 -26.83
CA LEU A 343 -10.79 13.24 -28.25
C LEU A 343 -10.48 11.94 -28.99
N TYR A 344 -10.70 11.92 -30.30
CA TYR A 344 -10.42 10.77 -31.16
C TYR A 344 -9.44 11.15 -32.26
N ASP A 345 -8.35 10.39 -32.34
CA ASP A 345 -7.32 10.58 -33.36
C ASP A 345 -7.76 10.21 -34.79
N ASN A 346 -8.97 9.65 -34.99
CA ASN A 346 -9.51 9.27 -36.30
C ASN A 346 -10.43 10.32 -36.94
N THR A 347 -10.33 11.57 -36.51
CA THR A 347 -11.12 12.69 -37.06
C THR A 347 -10.23 13.63 -37.88
N GLY A 348 -10.79 14.38 -38.83
CA GLY A 348 -10.02 15.29 -39.68
C GLY A 348 -8.91 14.58 -40.47
N GLU A 349 -7.78 15.26 -40.69
CA GLU A 349 -6.59 14.64 -41.32
C GLU A 349 -5.85 13.81 -40.26
N ASN A 350 -5.69 12.51 -40.52
CA ASN A 350 -5.18 11.58 -39.52
C ASN A 350 -4.46 10.36 -40.10
N ILE A 351 -3.85 9.59 -39.21
CA ILE A 351 -3.18 8.30 -39.47
C ILE A 351 -3.57 7.26 -38.39
N SER A 352 -4.80 7.34 -37.87
CA SER A 352 -5.25 6.50 -36.75
C SER A 352 -5.19 5.00 -37.07
N GLU A 353 -5.44 4.63 -38.33
CA GLU A 353 -5.31 3.27 -38.85
C GLU A 353 -3.89 2.71 -38.73
N LYS A 354 -2.87 3.59 -38.68
CA LYS A 354 -1.46 3.22 -38.55
C LYS A 354 -1.00 3.09 -37.09
N ASN A 355 -1.89 3.21 -36.10
CA ASN A 355 -1.53 3.18 -34.68
C ASN A 355 -0.75 1.92 -34.26
N LYS A 356 -1.01 0.75 -34.86
CA LYS A 356 -0.23 -0.47 -34.58
C LYS A 356 1.27 -0.34 -34.90
N ARG A 357 1.65 0.61 -35.77
CA ARG A 357 3.04 0.90 -36.15
C ARG A 357 3.57 2.18 -35.49
N TYR A 358 2.76 3.23 -35.48
CA TYR A 358 3.13 4.58 -35.03
C TYR A 358 2.84 4.86 -33.55
N ASN A 359 2.11 3.96 -32.87
CA ASN A 359 1.67 4.10 -31.48
C ASN A 359 1.10 5.51 -31.17
N GLU A 360 1.50 6.14 -30.06
CA GLU A 360 1.06 7.45 -29.60
C GLU A 360 1.33 8.59 -30.60
N MET A 361 2.21 8.41 -31.60
CA MET A 361 2.44 9.44 -32.62
C MET A 361 1.20 9.72 -33.49
N THR A 362 0.23 8.82 -33.50
CA THR A 362 -1.06 9.05 -34.17
C THR A 362 -1.82 10.24 -33.57
N ALA A 363 -1.81 10.43 -32.25
CA ALA A 363 -2.33 11.63 -31.60
C ALA A 363 -1.49 12.87 -31.95
N GLN A 364 -0.15 12.72 -32.00
CA GLN A 364 0.75 13.82 -32.38
C GLN A 364 0.50 14.31 -33.80
N TYR A 365 0.35 13.41 -34.75
CA TYR A 365 0.01 13.73 -36.14
C TYR A 365 -1.35 14.42 -36.21
N TRP A 366 -2.35 13.88 -35.51
CA TRP A 366 -3.69 14.45 -35.48
C TRP A 366 -3.68 15.89 -34.95
N ALA A 367 -3.00 16.15 -33.83
CA ALA A 367 -2.88 17.51 -33.29
C ALA A 367 -2.12 18.44 -34.25
N TRP A 368 -1.05 17.96 -34.91
CA TRP A 368 -0.31 18.74 -35.90
C TRP A 368 -1.18 19.20 -37.07
N LYS A 369 -2.11 18.37 -37.54
CA LYS A 369 -2.95 18.69 -38.69
C LYS A 369 -4.24 19.43 -38.35
N ASN A 370 -4.79 19.20 -37.16
CA ASN A 370 -6.15 19.63 -36.86
C ASN A 370 -6.23 20.75 -35.81
N GLU A 371 -5.20 20.93 -34.98
CA GLU A 371 -5.29 21.78 -33.79
C GLU A 371 -4.48 23.06 -33.88
N LYS A 372 -4.97 24.09 -33.20
CA LYS A 372 -4.34 25.42 -33.10
C LYS A 372 -4.13 25.76 -31.63
N ALA A 373 -2.89 25.99 -31.26
CA ALA A 373 -2.46 26.44 -29.94
C ALA A 373 -1.15 27.26 -30.08
N ASP A 374 -0.79 28.02 -29.04
CA ASP A 374 0.52 28.67 -28.95
C ASP A 374 1.57 27.66 -28.44
N TYR A 375 1.16 26.74 -27.55
CA TYR A 375 1.99 25.63 -27.05
C TYR A 375 1.31 24.27 -27.23
N TYR A 376 2.09 23.28 -27.64
CA TYR A 376 1.66 21.90 -27.84
C TYR A 376 2.45 20.97 -26.93
N GLY A 377 1.77 20.10 -26.19
CA GLY A 377 2.41 19.09 -25.36
C GLY A 377 1.85 17.69 -25.57
N PHE A 378 2.66 16.67 -25.27
CA PHE A 378 2.28 15.27 -25.37
C PHE A 378 2.71 14.51 -24.13
N TRP A 379 1.73 13.94 -23.43
CA TRP A 379 1.94 13.06 -22.29
C TRP A 379 1.41 11.67 -22.59
N HIS A 380 1.92 10.66 -21.88
CA HIS A 380 1.30 9.35 -21.87
C HIS A 380 0.22 9.30 -20.78
N TYR A 381 -0.81 8.45 -20.95
CA TYR A 381 -1.85 8.25 -19.94
C TYR A 381 -1.34 7.92 -18.53
N ARG A 382 -0.11 7.40 -18.40
CA ARG A 382 0.51 7.03 -17.12
C ARG A 382 1.83 7.75 -16.81
N ARG A 383 2.25 8.76 -17.59
CA ARG A 383 3.50 9.51 -17.36
C ARG A 383 3.28 11.00 -17.54
N TYR A 384 3.51 11.76 -16.47
CA TYR A 384 3.17 13.19 -16.37
C TYR A 384 4.43 13.97 -15.97
N PHE A 385 4.60 15.20 -16.47
CA PHE A 385 5.66 16.08 -15.95
C PHE A 385 5.38 16.46 -14.51
N VAL A 386 6.45 16.60 -13.74
CA VAL A 386 6.44 17.10 -12.37
C VAL A 386 6.97 18.53 -12.37
N PHE A 387 6.14 19.49 -11.98
CA PHE A 387 6.48 20.92 -11.94
C PHE A 387 7.07 21.32 -10.58
N ASN A 388 7.28 20.36 -9.67
CA ASN A 388 8.03 20.53 -8.44
C ASN A 388 9.43 19.88 -8.60
N HIS A 389 10.42 20.69 -8.97
CA HIS A 389 11.77 20.25 -9.36
C HIS A 389 12.57 19.50 -8.28
N ASP A 390 12.16 19.54 -7.01
CA ASP A 390 12.92 18.94 -5.90
C ASP A 390 12.68 17.43 -5.70
N THR A 391 11.85 16.79 -6.53
CA THR A 391 11.55 15.36 -6.36
C THR A 391 12.57 14.48 -7.08
N PRO A 392 13.39 13.68 -6.37
CA PRO A 392 14.41 12.85 -7.02
C PRO A 392 13.78 11.70 -7.82
N THR A 393 14.27 11.49 -9.05
CA THR A 393 13.91 10.35 -9.89
C THR A 393 14.60 9.06 -9.43
N THR A 394 14.01 7.91 -9.72
CA THR A 394 14.68 6.61 -9.53
C THR A 394 15.79 6.37 -10.57
N ILE A 395 16.50 5.24 -10.43
CA ILE A 395 17.47 4.77 -11.44
C ILE A 395 16.86 4.60 -12.84
N TRP A 396 15.53 4.55 -12.97
CA TRP A 396 14.81 4.43 -14.24
C TRP A 396 14.40 5.78 -14.84
N GLY A 397 14.84 6.90 -14.26
CA GLY A 397 14.53 8.26 -14.77
C GLY A 397 13.10 8.70 -14.53
N VAL A 398 12.35 7.98 -13.68
CA VAL A 398 10.96 8.30 -13.33
C VAL A 398 10.74 8.22 -11.83
N ILE A 399 9.71 8.92 -11.35
CA ILE A 399 9.21 8.85 -9.98
C ILE A 399 8.02 7.87 -9.97
N PRO A 400 8.13 6.68 -9.36
CA PRO A 400 6.99 5.78 -9.27
C PRO A 400 5.97 6.31 -8.25
N ASP A 401 4.72 6.38 -8.64
CA ASP A 401 3.60 6.62 -7.72
C ASP A 401 2.43 5.71 -8.12
N THR A 402 1.49 5.49 -7.20
CA THR A 402 0.45 4.48 -7.40
C THR A 402 -0.70 5.03 -8.21
N LYS A 403 -1.28 6.14 -7.79
CA LYS A 403 -2.55 6.63 -8.34
C LYS A 403 -2.60 8.14 -8.41
N ILE A 404 -3.24 8.64 -9.46
CA ILE A 404 -3.51 10.07 -9.62
C ILE A 404 -4.59 10.47 -8.63
N THR A 405 -4.22 11.27 -7.62
CA THR A 405 -5.13 11.82 -6.61
C THR A 405 -4.91 13.32 -6.49
N GLN A 406 -5.87 14.07 -5.95
CA GLN A 406 -5.70 15.51 -5.71
C GLN A 406 -4.47 15.82 -4.82
N LYS A 407 -4.18 14.95 -3.83
CA LYS A 407 -2.98 15.04 -3.00
C LYS A 407 -1.70 14.86 -3.83
N ALA A 408 -1.70 13.89 -4.75
CA ALA A 408 -0.55 13.63 -5.60
C ALA A 408 -0.33 14.74 -6.65
N LEU A 409 -1.41 15.25 -7.27
CA LEU A 409 -1.33 16.40 -8.18
C LEU A 409 -0.72 17.63 -7.50
N LYS A 410 -1.17 17.94 -6.27
CA LYS A 410 -0.58 19.02 -5.47
C LYS A 410 0.88 18.76 -5.10
N LYS A 411 1.25 17.53 -4.73
CA LYS A 411 2.65 17.14 -4.42
C LYS A 411 3.59 17.43 -5.60
N TYR A 412 3.12 17.21 -6.82
CA TYR A 412 3.89 17.33 -8.05
C TYR A 412 3.68 18.67 -8.79
N SER A 413 2.95 19.61 -8.18
CA SER A 413 2.60 20.90 -8.77
C SER A 413 1.91 20.81 -10.13
N ILE A 414 1.09 19.77 -10.33
CA ILE A 414 0.30 19.55 -11.55
C ILE A 414 -1.05 20.26 -11.38
N THR A 415 -1.00 21.58 -11.24
CA THR A 415 -2.19 22.46 -11.18
C THR A 415 -2.13 23.48 -12.32
N GLU A 416 -3.28 24.02 -12.73
CA GLU A 416 -3.35 24.96 -13.85
C GLU A 416 -2.44 26.19 -13.63
N GLU A 417 -2.40 26.73 -12.41
CA GLU A 417 -1.60 27.92 -12.10
C GLU A 417 -0.10 27.63 -12.13
N GLU A 418 0.35 26.55 -11.47
CA GLU A 418 1.76 26.17 -11.41
C GLU A 418 2.29 25.74 -12.77
N MET A 419 1.52 24.96 -13.54
CA MET A 419 1.87 24.57 -14.90
C MET A 419 2.03 25.81 -15.78
N ALA A 420 1.05 26.72 -15.80
CA ALA A 420 1.13 27.90 -16.64
C ALA A 420 2.31 28.81 -16.27
N SER A 421 2.54 29.04 -14.98
CA SER A 421 3.64 29.89 -14.50
C SER A 421 5.01 29.32 -14.82
N MET A 422 5.16 27.99 -14.88
CA MET A 422 6.44 27.36 -15.18
C MET A 422 6.66 27.16 -16.68
N ILE A 423 5.59 26.99 -17.46
CA ILE A 423 5.69 26.81 -18.93
C ILE A 423 5.92 28.15 -19.62
N ASP A 424 5.31 29.23 -19.13
CA ASP A 424 5.46 30.57 -19.70
C ASP A 424 6.93 31.00 -19.72
N GLY A 425 7.45 31.29 -20.92
CA GLY A 425 8.84 31.71 -21.14
C GLY A 425 9.83 30.62 -21.56
N PHE A 426 9.41 29.36 -21.67
CA PHE A 426 10.24 28.27 -22.21
C PHE A 426 9.78 27.82 -23.60
N ASP A 427 10.69 27.81 -24.56
CA ASP A 427 10.39 27.40 -25.94
C ASP A 427 10.20 25.87 -26.05
N LEU A 428 10.94 25.12 -25.22
CA LEU A 428 11.01 23.66 -25.24
C LEU A 428 11.11 23.11 -23.82
N ILE A 429 10.21 22.18 -23.49
CA ILE A 429 10.22 21.45 -22.23
C ILE A 429 10.31 19.96 -22.52
N LEU A 430 11.25 19.29 -21.87
CA LEU A 430 11.55 17.88 -22.06
C LEU A 430 11.62 17.12 -20.73
N PRO A 431 11.54 15.79 -20.76
CA PRO A 431 11.90 14.96 -19.63
C PRO A 431 13.37 15.18 -19.24
N GLU A 432 13.67 15.05 -17.94
CA GLU A 432 15.05 14.93 -17.49
C GLU A 432 15.79 13.83 -18.23
N TYR A 433 17.04 14.14 -18.59
CA TYR A 433 17.89 13.23 -19.35
C TYR A 433 18.26 12.04 -18.48
N TRP A 434 17.77 10.87 -18.86
CA TRP A 434 18.10 9.64 -18.17
C TRP A 434 19.47 9.12 -18.61
N ASN A 435 20.22 8.59 -17.65
CA ASN A 435 21.52 8.02 -17.91
C ASN A 435 21.40 6.52 -18.26
N ILE A 436 21.83 6.18 -19.48
CA ILE A 436 21.69 4.85 -20.08
C ILE A 436 22.43 3.76 -19.30
N LYS A 437 23.46 4.11 -18.52
CA LYS A 437 24.18 3.14 -17.67
C LYS A 437 23.28 2.40 -16.67
N TYR A 438 22.10 2.94 -16.38
CA TYR A 438 21.11 2.32 -15.51
C TYR A 438 20.09 1.43 -16.25
N GLY A 439 20.16 1.36 -17.58
CA GLY A 439 19.19 0.74 -18.49
C GLY A 439 19.26 -0.76 -18.68
N GLY A 440 20.14 -1.46 -17.96
CA GLY A 440 20.33 -2.91 -18.09
C GLY A 440 21.63 -3.28 -18.80
N ASP A 441 22.17 -2.38 -19.62
CA ASP A 441 23.53 -2.50 -20.16
C ASP A 441 24.53 -2.07 -19.08
N LYS A 442 24.95 -3.02 -18.24
CA LYS A 442 25.90 -2.82 -17.13
C LYS A 442 27.33 -2.54 -17.63
N VAL A 443 27.52 -1.49 -18.42
CA VAL A 443 28.82 -1.07 -18.95
C VAL A 443 29.01 0.41 -18.63
N GLU A 444 30.13 0.76 -17.99
CA GLU A 444 30.43 2.14 -17.55
C GLU A 444 30.52 3.15 -18.71
N GLU A 445 30.70 2.68 -19.95
CA GLU A 445 30.86 3.48 -21.16
C GLU A 445 29.69 3.30 -22.17
N ALA A 446 28.51 2.82 -21.73
CA ALA A 446 27.38 2.57 -22.64
C ALA A 446 26.89 3.85 -23.35
N THR A 447 26.86 3.82 -24.68
CA THR A 447 26.31 4.93 -25.50
C THR A 447 24.83 4.71 -25.86
N VAL A 448 24.13 5.79 -26.24
CA VAL A 448 22.77 5.74 -26.80
C VAL A 448 22.71 4.76 -27.97
N GLU A 449 23.71 4.74 -28.85
CA GLU A 449 23.75 3.80 -29.97
C GLU A 449 23.77 2.33 -29.52
N GLN A 450 24.54 2.00 -28.49
CA GLN A 450 24.60 0.63 -27.97
C GLN A 450 23.27 0.24 -27.34
N HIS A 451 22.68 1.14 -26.56
CA HIS A 451 21.37 0.94 -25.94
C HIS A 451 20.27 0.74 -26.99
N TRP A 452 20.26 1.54 -28.06
CA TRP A 452 19.30 1.39 -29.15
C TRP A 452 19.51 0.08 -29.91
N ASN A 453 20.75 -0.33 -30.19
CA ASN A 453 21.03 -1.61 -30.84
C ASN A 453 20.61 -2.84 -30.00
N HIS A 454 20.59 -2.70 -28.66
CA HIS A 454 20.14 -3.78 -27.78
C HIS A 454 18.61 -3.91 -27.75
N ASN A 455 17.89 -2.79 -27.85
CA ASN A 455 16.45 -2.73 -27.60
C ASN A 455 15.60 -2.53 -28.87
N LEU A 456 16.20 -2.12 -29.98
CA LEU A 456 15.55 -1.96 -31.28
C LEU A 456 16.08 -2.98 -32.28
N ASN A 457 15.35 -3.18 -33.37
CA ASN A 457 15.83 -3.99 -34.49
C ASN A 457 17.00 -3.24 -35.17
N PRO A 458 18.23 -3.79 -35.18
CA PRO A 458 19.39 -3.08 -35.72
C PRO A 458 19.25 -2.72 -37.20
N ALA A 459 18.54 -3.55 -38.00
CA ALA A 459 18.32 -3.27 -39.42
C ALA A 459 17.48 -2.00 -39.62
N ASP A 460 16.44 -1.81 -38.81
CA ASP A 460 15.55 -0.64 -38.88
C ASP A 460 16.29 0.64 -38.44
N LEU A 461 17.17 0.51 -37.45
CA LEU A 461 18.01 1.61 -37.00
C LEU A 461 19.01 2.04 -38.08
N GLU A 462 19.62 1.10 -38.80
CA GLU A 462 20.49 1.42 -39.94
C GLU A 462 19.72 2.10 -41.08
N ILE A 463 18.47 1.68 -41.33
CA ILE A 463 17.57 2.39 -42.26
C ILE A 463 17.33 3.83 -41.78
N LEU A 464 17.03 4.04 -40.49
CA LEU A 464 16.84 5.38 -39.93
C LEU A 464 18.08 6.26 -40.13
N LYS A 465 19.27 5.77 -39.76
CA LYS A 465 20.53 6.50 -39.92
C LYS A 465 20.76 6.90 -41.36
N LYS A 466 20.57 5.96 -42.30
CA LYS A 466 20.73 6.20 -43.72
C LYS A 466 19.73 7.25 -44.24
N VAL A 467 18.46 7.14 -43.87
CA VAL A 467 17.42 8.11 -44.26
C VAL A 467 17.79 9.52 -43.79
N ILE A 468 18.23 9.68 -42.54
CA ILE A 468 18.64 10.98 -42.01
C ILE A 468 19.87 11.51 -42.78
N GLN A 469 20.90 10.70 -42.95
CA GLN A 469 22.15 11.12 -43.61
C GLN A 469 21.94 11.49 -45.09
N GLU A 470 21.10 10.76 -45.82
CA GLU A 470 20.89 10.97 -47.25
C GLU A 470 19.83 12.04 -47.55
N LYS A 471 18.72 12.06 -46.81
CA LYS A 471 17.55 12.91 -47.10
C LYS A 471 17.41 14.12 -46.19
N TYR A 472 17.95 14.05 -44.97
CA TYR A 472 17.90 15.12 -43.97
C TYR A 472 19.31 15.49 -43.47
N PRO A 473 20.28 15.79 -44.36
CA PRO A 473 21.69 15.88 -44.01
C PRO A 473 22.01 16.94 -42.95
N ALA A 474 21.17 17.98 -42.82
CA ALA A 474 21.25 18.99 -41.76
C ALA A 474 21.16 18.41 -40.34
N PHE A 475 20.52 17.25 -40.15
CA PHE A 475 20.38 16.56 -38.87
C PHE A 475 21.49 15.53 -38.62
N SER A 476 22.44 15.35 -39.54
CA SER A 476 23.47 14.30 -39.41
C SER A 476 24.40 14.51 -38.22
N LEU A 477 24.73 15.77 -37.92
CA LEU A 477 25.55 16.11 -36.75
C LEU A 477 24.79 15.78 -35.46
N ALA A 478 23.53 16.23 -35.37
CA ALA A 478 22.65 15.96 -34.24
C ALA A 478 22.39 14.45 -34.02
N LEU A 479 22.24 13.67 -35.10
CA LEU A 479 22.16 12.21 -35.04
C LEU A 479 23.41 11.61 -34.40
N ASN A 480 24.60 12.00 -34.87
CA ASN A 480 25.87 11.48 -34.34
C ASN A 480 26.11 11.89 -32.89
N GLN A 481 25.67 13.08 -32.49
CA GLN A 481 25.73 13.53 -31.09
C GLN A 481 24.78 12.74 -30.20
N THR A 482 23.56 12.49 -30.69
CA THR A 482 22.58 11.68 -29.96
C THR A 482 23.15 10.29 -29.74
N LEU A 483 23.61 9.63 -30.80
CA LEU A 483 24.16 8.26 -30.76
C LEU A 483 25.40 8.11 -29.87
N SER A 484 26.25 9.14 -29.79
CA SER A 484 27.47 9.13 -28.96
C SER A 484 27.25 9.59 -27.52
N SER A 485 26.07 10.12 -27.18
CA SER A 485 25.72 10.53 -25.83
C SER A 485 25.60 9.32 -24.87
N THR A 486 25.71 9.59 -23.57
CA THR A 486 25.43 8.64 -22.48
C THR A 486 24.06 8.89 -21.82
N LYS A 487 23.35 9.92 -22.30
CA LYS A 487 22.04 10.31 -21.79
C LYS A 487 21.11 10.71 -22.93
N GLU A 488 19.82 10.43 -22.77
CA GLU A 488 18.77 10.85 -23.69
C GLU A 488 17.50 11.24 -22.91
N PRO A 489 16.69 12.18 -23.43
CA PRO A 489 15.34 12.36 -22.92
C PRO A 489 14.51 11.15 -23.36
N PHE A 490 14.04 10.35 -22.40
CA PHE A 490 13.16 9.22 -22.71
C PHE A 490 11.75 9.70 -22.96
N PHE A 491 11.00 8.89 -23.72
CA PHE A 491 9.59 9.12 -24.09
C PHE A 491 9.41 10.13 -25.23
N ASN A 492 8.36 9.97 -26.04
CA ASN A 492 7.86 11.01 -26.94
C ASN A 492 7.04 12.06 -26.17
N MET A 493 7.57 12.53 -25.04
CA MET A 493 6.98 13.56 -24.21
C MET A 493 7.72 14.88 -24.37
N PHE A 494 6.98 15.96 -24.55
CA PHE A 494 7.52 17.31 -24.65
C PHE A 494 6.40 18.34 -24.46
N ILE A 495 6.78 19.60 -24.24
CA ILE A 495 5.95 20.79 -24.51
C ILE A 495 6.79 21.70 -25.40
N MET A 496 6.23 22.14 -26.53
CA MET A 496 6.93 22.96 -27.51
C MET A 496 6.06 24.16 -27.88
N GLU A 497 6.71 25.29 -28.11
CA GLU A 497 6.09 26.39 -28.86
C GLU A 497 5.70 25.94 -30.27
N LYS A 498 4.65 26.55 -30.79
CA LYS A 498 4.05 26.24 -32.09
C LYS A 498 5.06 26.10 -33.23
N GLU A 499 6.00 27.03 -33.35
CA GLU A 499 7.00 27.03 -34.42
C GLU A 499 7.91 25.81 -34.32
N LEU A 500 8.39 25.50 -33.11
CA LEU A 500 9.21 24.31 -32.84
C LEU A 500 8.42 23.02 -33.05
N PHE A 501 7.17 22.98 -32.59
CA PHE A 501 6.29 21.84 -32.79
C PHE A 501 6.08 21.54 -34.28
N ASN A 502 5.82 22.57 -35.11
CA ASN A 502 5.65 22.38 -36.54
C ASN A 502 6.94 21.88 -37.22
N GLU A 503 8.08 22.50 -36.91
CA GLU A 503 9.39 22.09 -37.45
C GLU A 503 9.74 20.65 -37.04
N TYR A 504 9.48 20.29 -35.77
CA TYR A 504 9.68 18.93 -35.27
C TYR A 504 8.82 17.93 -36.01
N ASN A 505 7.53 18.20 -36.23
CA ASN A 505 6.64 17.27 -36.92
C ASN A 505 6.97 17.12 -38.41
N GLU A 506 7.37 18.20 -39.08
CA GLU A 506 7.86 18.13 -40.46
C GLU A 506 9.08 17.20 -40.57
N PHE A 507 10.04 17.35 -39.66
CA PHE A 507 11.19 16.45 -39.57
C PHE A 507 10.77 15.01 -39.22
N ALA A 508 10.06 14.83 -38.11
CA ALA A 508 9.77 13.52 -37.56
C ALA A 508 8.91 12.67 -38.49
N PHE A 509 7.77 13.20 -38.96
CA PHE A 509 6.92 12.46 -39.89
C PHE A 509 7.52 12.35 -41.30
N GLY A 510 8.33 13.32 -41.72
CA GLY A 510 9.09 13.24 -42.96
C GLY A 510 10.11 12.09 -42.95
N VAL A 511 10.87 11.94 -41.87
CA VAL A 511 11.82 10.83 -41.69
C VAL A 511 11.08 9.50 -41.60
N LEU A 512 10.04 9.41 -40.75
CA LEU A 512 9.31 8.16 -40.55
C LEU A 512 8.59 7.69 -41.82
N ALA A 513 8.08 8.59 -42.66
CA ALA A 513 7.48 8.20 -43.94
C ALA A 513 8.50 7.56 -44.89
N GLU A 514 9.75 8.03 -44.86
CA GLU A 514 10.84 7.46 -45.67
C GLU A 514 11.37 6.14 -45.10
N VAL A 515 11.39 6.01 -43.77
CA VAL A 515 11.70 4.74 -43.10
C VAL A 515 10.60 3.70 -43.40
N GLU A 516 9.32 4.05 -43.25
CA GLU A 516 8.18 3.17 -43.57
C GLU A 516 8.26 2.67 -45.02
N LYS A 517 8.59 3.56 -45.96
CA LYS A 517 8.79 3.20 -47.36
C LYS A 517 9.98 2.25 -47.57
N ALA A 518 11.07 2.43 -46.83
CA ALA A 518 12.25 1.59 -46.93
C ALA A 518 12.06 0.20 -46.31
N LEU A 519 11.23 0.08 -45.27
CA LEU A 519 10.84 -1.22 -44.69
C LEU A 519 10.01 -2.05 -45.68
N GLY A 520 9.15 -1.41 -46.48
CA GLY A 520 8.38 -2.06 -47.54
C GLY A 520 7.46 -3.18 -47.03
N ASP A 521 7.18 -4.16 -47.89
CA ASP A 521 6.26 -5.27 -47.60
C ASP A 521 6.76 -6.19 -46.48
N ASP A 522 8.07 -6.20 -46.21
CA ASP A 522 8.68 -7.03 -45.15
C ASP A 522 8.18 -6.63 -43.76
N HIS A 523 7.74 -5.38 -43.57
CA HIS A 523 7.18 -4.91 -42.30
C HIS A 523 5.93 -5.70 -41.88
N GLU A 524 5.14 -6.19 -42.85
CA GLU A 524 3.95 -7.02 -42.57
C GLU A 524 4.29 -8.39 -41.97
N LEU A 525 5.55 -8.82 -42.08
CA LEU A 525 6.03 -10.10 -41.52
C LEU A 525 6.57 -9.97 -40.09
N TYR A 526 6.55 -8.77 -39.52
CA TYR A 526 7.10 -8.51 -38.20
C TYR A 526 6.22 -9.11 -37.09
N SER A 527 6.85 -9.48 -35.97
CA SER A 527 6.09 -9.83 -34.76
C SER A 527 5.31 -8.61 -34.26
N VAL A 528 4.30 -8.82 -33.42
CA VAL A 528 3.49 -7.73 -32.85
C VAL A 528 4.35 -6.64 -32.20
N GLU A 529 5.45 -7.01 -31.54
CA GLU A 529 6.35 -6.02 -30.92
C GLU A 529 7.20 -5.28 -31.96
N TRP A 530 7.80 -6.00 -32.91
CA TRP A 530 8.61 -5.36 -33.94
C TRP A 530 7.77 -4.50 -34.90
N TYR A 531 6.50 -4.84 -35.09
CA TYR A 531 5.57 -4.06 -35.93
C TYR A 531 5.45 -2.59 -35.46
N ARG A 532 5.73 -2.33 -34.18
CA ARG A 532 5.72 -1.00 -33.54
C ARG A 532 7.00 -0.19 -33.76
N THR A 533 7.94 -0.68 -34.58
CA THR A 533 9.26 -0.07 -34.82
C THR A 533 9.19 1.42 -35.18
N LEU A 534 8.21 1.85 -35.98
CA LEU A 534 8.07 3.26 -36.36
C LEU A 534 7.75 4.16 -35.15
N GLY A 535 6.90 3.73 -34.23
CA GLY A 535 6.65 4.42 -32.97
C GLY A 535 7.90 4.46 -32.08
N HIS A 536 8.62 3.33 -31.98
CA HIS A 536 9.87 3.25 -31.22
C HIS A 536 10.93 4.20 -31.75
N LEU A 537 11.15 4.23 -33.08
CA LEU A 537 12.07 5.16 -33.73
C LEU A 537 11.59 6.61 -33.57
N GLY A 538 10.29 6.84 -33.66
CA GLY A 538 9.67 8.15 -33.46
C GLY A 538 9.96 8.77 -32.09
N GLU A 539 9.92 7.96 -31.01
CA GLU A 539 10.34 8.40 -29.67
C GLU A 539 11.78 8.91 -29.63
N ARG A 540 12.67 8.41 -30.51
CA ARG A 540 14.09 8.81 -30.55
C ARG A 540 14.32 10.09 -31.35
N LEU A 541 13.42 10.42 -32.28
CA LEU A 541 13.55 11.60 -33.13
C LEU A 541 13.49 12.90 -32.33
N VAL A 542 12.84 12.92 -31.17
CA VAL A 542 12.81 14.10 -30.28
C VAL A 542 14.21 14.45 -29.77
N ALA A 543 15.04 13.46 -29.42
CA ALA A 543 16.41 13.67 -28.95
C ALA A 543 17.29 14.24 -30.08
N ILE A 544 17.18 13.68 -31.28
CA ILE A 544 17.89 14.15 -32.48
C ILE A 544 17.47 15.59 -32.82
N PHE A 545 16.16 15.87 -32.81
CA PHE A 545 15.65 17.21 -33.07
C PHE A 545 16.14 18.21 -32.01
N THR A 546 16.18 17.80 -30.74
CA THR A 546 16.66 18.64 -29.64
C THR A 546 18.13 19.03 -29.83
N HIS A 547 19.00 18.07 -30.17
CA HIS A 547 20.40 18.37 -30.51
C HIS A 547 20.50 19.34 -31.69
N TYR A 548 19.70 19.12 -32.75
CA TYR A 548 19.69 20.00 -33.92
C TYR A 548 19.31 21.45 -33.57
N VAL A 549 18.23 21.66 -32.81
CA VAL A 549 17.80 23.02 -32.49
C VAL A 549 18.75 23.72 -31.51
N LEU A 550 19.34 23.01 -30.54
CA LEU A 550 20.31 23.58 -29.60
C LEU A 550 21.60 24.03 -30.29
N GLU A 551 22.03 23.33 -31.35
CA GLU A 551 23.20 23.74 -32.13
C GLU A 551 22.92 24.93 -33.05
N ASN A 552 21.72 24.99 -33.63
CA ASN A 552 21.42 25.91 -34.72
C ASN A 552 20.65 27.17 -34.27
N LYS A 553 19.97 27.14 -33.12
CA LYS A 553 19.21 28.26 -32.56
C LYS A 553 19.89 28.79 -31.30
N LYS A 554 20.37 30.04 -31.35
CA LYS A 554 21.21 30.65 -30.30
C LYS A 554 20.45 31.20 -29.09
N GLN A 555 19.11 31.16 -29.10
CA GLN A 555 18.24 31.72 -28.05
C GLN A 555 17.04 30.80 -27.86
N LEU A 556 17.27 29.65 -27.23
CA LEU A 556 16.19 28.75 -26.78
C LEU A 556 16.26 28.61 -25.27
N ASN A 557 15.16 28.89 -24.60
CA ASN A 557 14.92 28.59 -23.21
C ASN A 557 14.40 27.16 -23.13
N VAL A 558 15.24 26.25 -22.64
CA VAL A 558 14.90 24.83 -22.49
C VAL A 558 14.75 24.49 -21.02
N LEU A 559 13.66 23.81 -20.67
CA LEU A 559 13.40 23.27 -19.34
C LEU A 559 13.38 21.74 -19.37
N ASN A 560 14.05 21.12 -18.41
CA ASN A 560 13.96 19.67 -18.21
C ASN A 560 13.20 19.39 -16.92
N LEU A 561 12.17 18.54 -16.98
CA LEU A 561 11.31 18.21 -15.85
C LEU A 561 11.35 16.71 -15.51
N PRO A 562 11.36 16.35 -14.22
CA PRO A 562 11.14 14.97 -13.81
C PRO A 562 9.79 14.45 -14.31
N VAL A 563 9.68 13.13 -14.46
CA VAL A 563 8.43 12.47 -14.88
C VAL A 563 7.95 11.53 -13.78
N VAL A 564 6.69 11.68 -13.37
CA VAL A 564 6.01 10.71 -12.50
C VAL A 564 5.36 9.62 -13.35
N GLN A 565 5.54 8.36 -12.97
CA GLN A 565 4.91 7.19 -13.59
C GLN A 565 3.89 6.55 -12.65
N TRP A 566 2.63 6.51 -13.08
CA TRP A 566 1.50 5.95 -12.34
C TRP A 566 1.34 4.46 -12.63
N SER A 567 1.18 3.63 -11.60
CA SER A 567 0.91 2.19 -11.77
C SER A 567 -0.58 1.88 -11.98
N ASP A 568 -1.47 2.63 -11.32
CA ASP A 568 -2.92 2.58 -11.46
C ASP A 568 -3.45 3.87 -12.08
N THR A 569 -4.01 3.72 -13.28
CA THR A 569 -4.67 4.78 -14.05
C THR A 569 -6.14 4.43 -14.27
N THR A 570 -6.69 3.44 -13.57
CA THR A 570 -8.05 2.97 -13.77
C THR A 570 -9.03 4.12 -13.51
N PRO A 571 -9.93 4.43 -14.45
CA PRO A 571 -10.92 5.47 -14.24
C PRO A 571 -11.93 5.03 -13.20
N GLU A 572 -12.49 6.00 -12.49
CA GLU A 572 -13.63 5.76 -11.62
C GLU A 572 -14.85 5.30 -12.45
N ALA A 573 -15.61 4.33 -11.93
CA ALA A 573 -16.88 3.95 -12.54
C ALA A 573 -17.85 5.13 -12.50
N LYS A 574 -18.36 5.50 -13.68
CA LYS A 574 -19.36 6.54 -13.84
C LYS A 574 -20.74 6.02 -13.43
N LYS A 575 -21.69 6.95 -13.23
CA LYS A 575 -23.10 6.61 -13.02
C LYS A 575 -23.63 5.77 -14.19
N ILE A 576 -24.37 4.74 -13.85
CA ILE A 576 -24.85 3.68 -14.73
C ILE A 576 -26.26 4.05 -15.17
N GLN A 577 -26.43 4.22 -16.48
CA GLN A 577 -27.74 4.41 -17.08
C GLN A 577 -28.42 3.04 -17.30
N PRO A 578 -29.76 2.98 -17.27
CA PRO A 578 -30.51 1.78 -17.62
C PRO A 578 -30.11 1.26 -19.01
N ALA A 579 -29.88 -0.05 -19.14
CA ALA A 579 -29.62 -0.67 -20.44
C ALA A 579 -30.86 -0.61 -21.35
N PHE A 580 -32.07 -0.63 -20.78
CA PHE A 580 -33.33 -0.63 -21.51
C PHE A 580 -34.18 0.60 -21.18
N LYS A 581 -34.85 1.15 -22.20
CA LYS A 581 -35.70 2.36 -22.05
C LYS A 581 -37.03 2.11 -21.35
N THR A 582 -37.53 0.87 -21.39
CA THR A 582 -38.86 0.49 -20.87
C THR A 582 -38.77 -0.83 -20.13
N LYS A 583 -39.50 -0.96 -19.02
CA LYS A 583 -39.55 -2.19 -18.20
C LYS A 583 -38.16 -2.76 -17.87
N ASN A 584 -37.22 -1.88 -17.51
CA ASN A 584 -35.87 -2.23 -17.11
C ASN A 584 -35.87 -2.71 -15.65
N ILE A 585 -35.50 -3.96 -15.43
CA ILE A 585 -35.37 -4.58 -14.11
C ILE A 585 -33.87 -4.64 -13.78
N PRO A 586 -33.32 -3.69 -13.01
CA PRO A 586 -31.91 -3.69 -12.63
C PRO A 586 -31.63 -4.74 -11.55
N ILE A 587 -30.71 -5.66 -11.87
CA ILE A 587 -30.26 -6.75 -10.99
C ILE A 587 -28.76 -6.59 -10.79
N VAL A 588 -28.33 -6.38 -9.55
CA VAL A 588 -26.93 -6.15 -9.20
C VAL A 588 -26.33 -7.39 -8.53
N LEU A 589 -25.16 -7.76 -9.02
CA LEU A 589 -24.29 -8.82 -8.49
C LEU A 589 -22.97 -8.21 -8.04
N ALA A 590 -22.32 -8.82 -7.05
CA ALA A 590 -20.93 -8.50 -6.73
C ALA A 590 -20.14 -9.77 -6.46
N TYR A 591 -19.08 -10.01 -7.23
CA TYR A 591 -18.23 -11.20 -7.09
C TYR A 591 -16.85 -11.03 -7.74
N GLY A 592 -15.88 -11.82 -7.27
CA GLY A 592 -14.52 -11.86 -7.79
C GLY A 592 -14.33 -12.96 -8.84
N ASN A 593 -13.20 -12.95 -9.53
CA ASN A 593 -12.93 -13.88 -10.65
C ASN A 593 -13.16 -15.36 -10.32
N GLU A 594 -12.77 -15.80 -9.12
CA GLU A 594 -12.91 -17.18 -8.64
C GLU A 594 -14.37 -17.66 -8.51
N TYR A 595 -15.30 -16.72 -8.34
CA TYR A 595 -16.74 -16.98 -8.21
C TYR A 595 -17.47 -17.01 -9.55
N THR A 596 -16.80 -16.71 -10.68
CA THR A 596 -17.41 -16.63 -12.02
C THR A 596 -18.21 -17.88 -12.38
N LYS A 597 -17.68 -19.07 -12.09
CA LYS A 597 -18.35 -20.35 -12.41
C LYS A 597 -19.62 -20.60 -11.58
N TYR A 598 -19.73 -20.04 -10.38
CA TYR A 598 -20.94 -20.14 -9.55
C TYR A 598 -21.95 -19.08 -9.97
N ALA A 599 -21.48 -17.85 -10.24
CA ALA A 599 -22.29 -16.79 -10.82
C ALA A 599 -22.88 -17.21 -12.19
N ALA A 600 -22.17 -18.00 -12.99
CA ALA A 600 -22.70 -18.58 -14.22
C ALA A 600 -23.94 -19.46 -13.99
N VAL A 601 -23.99 -20.18 -12.86
CA VAL A 601 -25.16 -21.00 -12.49
C VAL A 601 -26.34 -20.11 -12.13
N LEU A 602 -26.10 -19.05 -11.34
CA LEU A 602 -27.09 -18.01 -11.05
C LEU A 602 -27.62 -17.36 -12.33
N LEU A 603 -26.74 -16.88 -13.20
CA LEU A 603 -27.11 -16.23 -14.45
C LEU A 603 -27.93 -17.15 -15.35
N ASN A 604 -27.53 -18.42 -15.48
CA ASN A 604 -28.32 -19.40 -16.21
C ASN A 604 -29.72 -19.59 -15.60
N SER A 605 -29.82 -19.62 -14.27
CA SER A 605 -31.12 -19.73 -13.59
C SER A 605 -32.00 -18.49 -13.78
N ILE A 606 -31.42 -17.29 -13.79
CA ILE A 606 -32.12 -16.04 -14.12
C ILE A 606 -32.64 -16.12 -15.56
N VAL A 607 -31.76 -16.41 -16.52
CA VAL A 607 -32.09 -16.50 -17.95
C VAL A 607 -33.22 -17.50 -18.21
N LYS A 608 -33.23 -18.65 -17.54
CA LYS A 608 -34.24 -19.69 -17.73
C LYS A 608 -35.61 -19.37 -17.14
N ASN A 609 -35.67 -18.50 -16.13
CA ASN A 609 -36.90 -18.18 -15.42
C ASN A 609 -37.39 -16.74 -15.66
N SER A 610 -36.68 -15.95 -16.48
CA SER A 610 -37.07 -14.60 -16.87
C SER A 610 -38.17 -14.61 -17.94
N SER A 611 -39.17 -13.75 -17.78
CA SER A 611 -40.22 -13.54 -18.78
C SER A 611 -39.71 -12.73 -19.97
N VAL A 612 -40.19 -13.06 -21.17
CA VAL A 612 -39.90 -12.27 -22.38
C VAL A 612 -40.60 -10.90 -22.39
N GLU A 613 -41.53 -10.65 -21.46
CA GLU A 613 -42.29 -9.38 -21.39
C GLU A 613 -41.57 -8.25 -20.64
N ASN A 614 -40.46 -8.56 -19.97
CA ASN A 614 -39.64 -7.64 -19.20
C ASN A 614 -38.20 -7.63 -19.75
N ASN A 615 -37.46 -6.56 -19.44
CA ASN A 615 -36.05 -6.44 -19.78
C ASN A 615 -35.19 -6.45 -18.51
N TYR A 616 -34.14 -7.27 -18.49
CA TYR A 616 -33.31 -7.52 -17.30
C TYR A 616 -31.93 -6.94 -17.52
N ASP A 617 -31.56 -5.99 -16.67
CA ASP A 617 -30.27 -5.32 -16.72
C ASP A 617 -29.39 -5.81 -15.58
N ILE A 618 -28.54 -6.77 -15.88
CA ILE A 618 -27.67 -7.43 -14.91
C ILE A 618 -26.34 -6.66 -14.86
N ILE A 619 -26.03 -6.11 -13.69
CA ILE A 619 -24.87 -5.26 -13.45
C ILE A 619 -23.96 -5.97 -12.45
N VAL A 620 -22.74 -6.28 -12.86
CA VAL A 620 -21.76 -7.00 -12.03
C VAL A 620 -20.68 -6.05 -11.55
N PHE A 621 -20.64 -5.79 -10.24
CA PHE A 621 -19.56 -5.07 -9.59
C PHE A 621 -18.39 -6.01 -9.30
N HIS A 622 -17.19 -5.63 -9.76
CA HIS A 622 -15.99 -6.43 -9.58
C HIS A 622 -14.73 -5.59 -9.47
N THR A 623 -13.63 -6.24 -9.11
CA THR A 623 -12.27 -5.67 -9.18
C THR A 623 -11.29 -6.61 -9.88
N THR A 624 -11.61 -7.91 -9.96
CA THR A 624 -10.64 -8.95 -10.38
C THR A 624 -11.05 -9.79 -11.59
N ILE A 625 -12.30 -9.71 -12.07
CA ILE A 625 -12.79 -10.57 -13.17
C ILE A 625 -12.07 -10.25 -14.48
N THR A 626 -11.48 -11.27 -15.11
CA THR A 626 -10.73 -11.15 -16.37
C THR A 626 -11.65 -10.86 -17.57
N GLU A 627 -11.15 -10.13 -18.58
CA GLU A 627 -11.90 -9.86 -19.82
C GLU A 627 -12.32 -11.14 -20.55
N GLU A 628 -11.54 -12.22 -20.44
CA GLU A 628 -11.89 -13.54 -20.98
C GLU A 628 -13.16 -14.08 -20.32
N ASN A 629 -13.22 -14.08 -18.98
CA ASN A 629 -14.38 -14.55 -18.24
C ASN A 629 -15.60 -13.65 -18.45
N GLN A 630 -15.39 -12.33 -18.52
CA GLN A 630 -16.46 -11.39 -18.86
C GLN A 630 -17.06 -11.70 -20.24
N ARG A 631 -16.21 -11.86 -21.28
CA ARG A 631 -16.67 -12.22 -22.63
C ARG A 631 -17.37 -13.57 -22.66
N ARG A 632 -16.85 -14.58 -21.96
CA ARG A 632 -17.46 -15.92 -21.87
C ARG A 632 -18.88 -15.83 -21.31
N ILE A 633 -19.08 -15.11 -20.20
CA ILE A 633 -20.39 -14.89 -19.58
C ILE A 633 -21.32 -14.09 -20.50
N VAL A 634 -20.86 -12.95 -21.01
CA VAL A 634 -21.67 -12.07 -21.87
C VAL A 634 -22.14 -12.82 -23.11
N ASN A 635 -21.25 -13.56 -23.78
CA ASN A 635 -21.58 -14.33 -24.98
C ASN A 635 -22.55 -15.49 -24.70
N GLU A 636 -22.49 -16.08 -23.52
CA GLU A 636 -23.31 -17.25 -23.16
C GLU A 636 -24.72 -16.87 -22.70
N PHE A 637 -24.87 -15.76 -21.98
CA PHE A 637 -26.10 -15.45 -21.25
C PHE A 637 -26.81 -14.16 -21.68
N SER A 638 -26.19 -13.26 -22.45
CA SER A 638 -26.89 -12.07 -22.95
C SER A 638 -27.92 -12.43 -24.02
N GLN A 639 -29.06 -11.75 -24.01
CA GLN A 639 -30.17 -11.93 -24.96
C GLN A 639 -30.79 -10.56 -25.30
N ASP A 640 -31.73 -10.53 -26.25
CA ASP A 640 -32.40 -9.28 -26.66
C ASP A 640 -33.06 -8.54 -25.47
N ASN A 641 -33.58 -9.27 -24.49
CA ASN A 641 -34.19 -8.72 -23.28
C ASN A 641 -33.33 -8.90 -22.01
N ILE A 642 -32.07 -9.35 -22.13
CA ILE A 642 -31.16 -9.57 -20.99
C ILE A 642 -29.78 -8.97 -21.31
N SER A 643 -29.42 -7.89 -20.63
CA SER A 643 -28.12 -7.24 -20.73
C SER A 643 -27.25 -7.63 -19.54
N ILE A 644 -25.97 -7.96 -19.78
CA ILE A 644 -24.99 -8.24 -18.73
C ILE A 644 -23.82 -7.26 -18.87
N ARG A 645 -23.57 -6.46 -17.83
CA ARG A 645 -22.56 -5.39 -17.84
C ARG A 645 -21.64 -5.53 -16.65
N TYR A 646 -20.34 -5.57 -16.93
CA TYR A 646 -19.30 -5.58 -15.89
C TYR A 646 -18.84 -4.17 -15.58
N VAL A 647 -18.74 -3.86 -14.30
CA VAL A 647 -18.30 -2.55 -13.79
C VAL A 647 -17.16 -2.78 -12.80
N ASN A 648 -15.97 -2.33 -13.16
CA ASN A 648 -14.84 -2.32 -12.25
C ASN A 648 -15.04 -1.19 -11.23
N VAL A 649 -15.21 -1.54 -9.96
CA VAL A 649 -15.50 -0.59 -8.86
C VAL A 649 -14.30 -0.37 -7.93
N GLU A 650 -13.10 -0.80 -8.31
CA GLU A 650 -11.89 -0.71 -7.49
C GLU A 650 -11.63 0.73 -7.04
N VAL A 651 -11.70 1.69 -7.96
CA VAL A 651 -11.49 3.12 -7.66
C VAL A 651 -12.59 3.65 -6.74
N ASN A 652 -13.85 3.30 -7.03
CA ASN A 652 -15.01 3.78 -6.28
C ASN A 652 -15.00 3.30 -4.83
N ILE A 653 -14.49 2.10 -4.54
CA ILE A 653 -14.41 1.60 -3.17
C ILE A 653 -13.15 2.11 -2.46
N THR A 654 -11.99 2.11 -3.12
CA THR A 654 -10.70 2.45 -2.49
C THR A 654 -10.58 3.93 -2.15
N LYS A 655 -11.29 4.83 -2.86
CA LYS A 655 -11.29 6.27 -2.58
C LYS A 655 -11.81 6.63 -1.17
N HIS A 656 -12.61 5.75 -0.55
CA HIS A 656 -13.20 5.96 0.77
C HIS A 656 -12.44 5.29 1.93
N GLY A 657 -11.36 4.55 1.64
CA GLY A 657 -10.56 3.83 2.63
C GLY A 657 -10.39 2.35 2.29
N ARG A 658 -9.52 1.68 3.03
CA ARG A 658 -9.24 0.25 2.85
C ARG A 658 -10.21 -0.56 3.72
N LEU A 659 -11.27 -1.09 3.11
CA LEU A 659 -12.06 -2.14 3.74
C LEU A 659 -11.22 -3.43 3.79
N GLU A 660 -11.30 -4.18 4.88
CA GLU A 660 -10.71 -5.51 4.99
C GLU A 660 -11.84 -6.55 5.03
N GLY A 661 -11.70 -7.61 4.25
CA GLY A 661 -12.61 -8.76 4.28
C GLY A 661 -12.23 -9.72 5.40
N ASN A 662 -13.22 -10.38 6.01
CA ASN A 662 -13.00 -11.45 6.99
C ASN A 662 -13.07 -12.83 6.29
N ALA A 663 -12.61 -13.91 6.95
CA ALA A 663 -12.36 -15.22 6.34
C ALA A 663 -13.55 -15.87 5.58
N HIS A 664 -14.79 -15.44 5.79
CA HIS A 664 -16.00 -15.96 5.13
C HIS A 664 -16.74 -14.93 4.27
N ILE A 665 -16.32 -13.66 4.28
CA ILE A 665 -17.01 -12.56 3.60
C ILE A 665 -15.98 -11.85 2.74
N SER A 666 -16.11 -12.03 1.44
CA SER A 666 -15.19 -11.48 0.47
C SER A 666 -15.38 -9.96 0.37
N MET A 667 -14.32 -9.26 -0.06
CA MET A 667 -14.34 -7.81 -0.25
C MET A 667 -15.49 -7.33 -1.15
N GLU A 668 -15.91 -8.19 -2.08
CA GLU A 668 -16.99 -7.95 -3.02
C GLU A 668 -18.35 -7.77 -2.34
N THR A 669 -18.54 -8.33 -1.15
CA THR A 669 -19.78 -8.17 -0.37
C THR A 669 -20.05 -6.70 -0.07
N TYR A 670 -19.00 -5.92 0.23
CA TYR A 670 -19.11 -4.48 0.49
C TYR A 670 -19.42 -3.65 -0.77
N TYR A 671 -19.26 -4.21 -1.98
CA TYR A 671 -19.53 -3.44 -3.21
C TYR A 671 -21.02 -3.10 -3.34
N ARG A 672 -21.91 -3.79 -2.63
CA ARG A 672 -23.34 -3.44 -2.59
C ARG A 672 -23.62 -2.03 -2.02
N TYR A 673 -22.70 -1.47 -1.24
CA TYR A 673 -22.81 -0.08 -0.76
C TYR A 673 -22.74 0.96 -1.88
N LEU A 674 -22.15 0.60 -3.03
CA LEU A 674 -22.04 1.47 -4.19
C LEU A 674 -23.32 1.56 -5.02
N ILE A 675 -24.29 0.66 -4.80
CA ILE A 675 -25.50 0.56 -5.64
C ILE A 675 -26.27 1.90 -5.68
N PRO A 676 -26.56 2.57 -4.55
CA PRO A 676 -27.30 3.83 -4.57
C PRO A 676 -26.53 4.98 -5.23
N GLU A 677 -25.19 4.96 -5.20
CA GLU A 677 -24.33 5.97 -5.81
C GLU A 677 -24.20 5.80 -7.32
N LEU A 678 -24.02 4.54 -7.77
CA LEU A 678 -23.72 4.22 -9.16
C LEU A 678 -24.96 4.08 -10.03
N LEU A 679 -26.07 3.53 -9.55
CA LEU A 679 -27.27 3.34 -10.38
C LEU A 679 -28.12 4.62 -10.44
N MET A 680 -28.57 4.98 -11.64
CA MET A 680 -29.47 6.12 -11.86
C MET A 680 -30.94 5.80 -11.54
N GLU A 681 -31.27 4.52 -11.45
CA GLU A 681 -32.59 3.99 -11.13
C GLU A 681 -32.97 4.27 -9.67
N ASP A 682 -34.27 4.32 -9.40
CA ASP A 682 -34.81 4.54 -8.06
C ASP A 682 -34.99 3.25 -7.25
N LYS A 683 -34.99 2.09 -7.92
CA LYS A 683 -35.16 0.78 -7.28
C LYS A 683 -34.32 -0.27 -7.99
N ALA A 684 -33.69 -1.18 -7.24
CA ALA A 684 -32.91 -2.28 -7.79
C ALA A 684 -32.96 -3.56 -6.94
N ILE A 685 -32.75 -4.70 -7.57
CA ILE A 685 -32.55 -5.98 -6.88
C ILE A 685 -31.06 -6.21 -6.71
N TYR A 686 -30.63 -6.56 -5.50
CA TYR A 686 -29.31 -7.14 -5.25
C TYR A 686 -29.46 -8.63 -4.95
N ILE A 687 -28.57 -9.46 -5.49
CA ILE A 687 -28.58 -10.91 -5.26
C ILE A 687 -27.16 -11.48 -5.18
N ASP A 688 -26.89 -12.31 -4.17
CA ASP A 688 -25.58 -12.95 -3.98
C ASP A 688 -25.31 -13.99 -5.08
N SER A 689 -24.04 -14.15 -5.46
CA SER A 689 -23.61 -15.03 -6.56
C SER A 689 -23.71 -16.53 -6.28
N ASP A 690 -23.96 -16.92 -5.03
CA ASP A 690 -24.17 -18.29 -4.55
C ASP A 690 -25.66 -18.63 -4.36
N THR A 691 -26.50 -18.06 -5.24
CA THR A 691 -27.95 -18.30 -5.28
C THR A 691 -28.37 -18.99 -6.58
N VAL A 692 -29.60 -19.52 -6.58
CA VAL A 692 -30.30 -20.05 -7.75
C VAL A 692 -31.71 -19.48 -7.78
N VAL A 693 -32.12 -18.97 -8.93
CA VAL A 693 -33.44 -18.38 -9.17
C VAL A 693 -34.35 -19.41 -9.85
N GLU A 694 -35.54 -19.62 -9.29
CA GLU A 694 -36.58 -20.55 -9.77
C GLU A 694 -37.86 -19.83 -10.23
N GLN A 695 -37.99 -18.52 -9.99
CA GLN A 695 -39.13 -17.70 -10.42
C GLN A 695 -38.65 -16.36 -10.98
N ASP A 696 -39.48 -15.68 -11.77
CA ASP A 696 -39.12 -14.43 -12.44
C ASP A 696 -38.82 -13.31 -11.41
N LEU A 697 -37.59 -12.76 -11.44
CA LEU A 697 -37.17 -11.66 -10.56
C LEU A 697 -37.97 -10.37 -10.79
N ALA A 698 -38.65 -10.21 -11.94
CA ALA A 698 -39.57 -9.10 -12.12
C ALA A 698 -40.72 -9.13 -11.09
N GLU A 699 -41.19 -10.31 -10.65
CA GLU A 699 -42.21 -10.40 -9.59
C GLU A 699 -41.70 -9.83 -8.26
N LEU A 700 -40.41 -10.04 -7.94
CA LEU A 700 -39.78 -9.43 -6.78
C LEU A 700 -39.66 -7.92 -6.97
N TYR A 701 -39.27 -7.47 -8.16
CA TYR A 701 -39.13 -6.05 -8.45
C TYR A 701 -40.42 -5.28 -8.26
N GLU A 702 -41.57 -5.86 -8.64
CA GLU A 702 -42.89 -5.22 -8.53
C GLU A 702 -43.44 -5.12 -7.10
N VAL A 703 -42.77 -5.73 -6.09
CA VAL A 703 -43.19 -5.58 -4.70
C VAL A 703 -43.13 -4.11 -4.28
N GLU A 704 -44.25 -3.60 -3.75
CA GLU A 704 -44.34 -2.25 -3.21
C GLU A 704 -43.59 -2.16 -1.87
N ILE A 705 -42.56 -1.32 -1.83
CA ILE A 705 -41.79 -1.06 -0.60
C ILE A 705 -42.00 0.35 -0.02
N GLY A 706 -42.71 1.23 -0.73
CA GLY A 706 -43.00 2.61 -0.28
C GLY A 706 -41.72 3.37 0.11
N ASP A 707 -41.79 4.16 1.18
CA ASP A 707 -40.66 4.94 1.72
C ASP A 707 -39.69 4.12 2.61
N ASN A 708 -39.74 2.79 2.51
CA ASN A 708 -38.77 1.91 3.16
C ASN A 708 -37.50 1.81 2.33
N PHE A 709 -36.35 1.64 2.98
CA PHE A 709 -35.06 1.54 2.30
C PHE A 709 -34.89 0.21 1.58
N VAL A 710 -35.50 -0.85 2.13
CA VAL A 710 -35.26 -2.20 1.64
C VAL A 710 -36.47 -3.13 1.81
N GLY A 711 -36.70 -3.98 0.82
CA GLY A 711 -37.42 -5.24 0.96
C GLY A 711 -36.44 -6.39 1.16
N ALA A 712 -36.54 -7.13 2.26
CA ALA A 712 -35.64 -8.25 2.57
C ALA A 712 -36.36 -9.39 3.30
N VAL A 713 -35.81 -10.60 3.26
CA VAL A 713 -36.34 -11.75 4.00
C VAL A 713 -35.69 -11.82 5.40
N ARG A 714 -36.47 -12.18 6.43
CA ARG A 714 -35.92 -12.46 7.76
C ARG A 714 -34.88 -13.57 7.72
N ASP A 715 -33.78 -13.39 8.44
CA ASP A 715 -32.74 -14.41 8.52
C ASP A 715 -33.15 -15.48 9.54
N TYR A 716 -33.67 -16.60 9.04
CA TYR A 716 -34.10 -17.73 9.87
C TYR A 716 -32.94 -18.41 10.58
N ASP A 717 -31.75 -18.44 9.98
CA ASP A 717 -30.58 -19.05 10.61
C ASP A 717 -30.10 -18.18 11.77
N PHE A 718 -30.09 -16.86 11.59
CA PHE A 718 -29.86 -15.92 12.68
C PHE A 718 -30.90 -16.08 13.79
N SER A 719 -32.18 -16.13 13.42
CA SER A 719 -33.32 -16.22 14.36
C SER A 719 -33.24 -17.45 15.27
N ALA A 720 -32.94 -18.62 14.71
CA ALA A 720 -32.77 -19.84 15.49
C ALA A 720 -31.61 -19.72 16.50
N SER A 721 -30.59 -18.99 16.10
CA SER A 721 -29.30 -18.96 16.74
C SER A 721 -29.22 -17.83 17.79
N VAL A 722 -30.12 -16.83 17.72
CA VAL A 722 -30.51 -15.95 18.84
C VAL A 722 -31.27 -16.71 19.92
N CYS A 723 -32.13 -17.66 19.51
CA CYS A 723 -32.93 -18.49 20.41
C CYS A 723 -32.14 -19.65 21.05
N PHE A 724 -30.85 -19.80 20.73
CA PHE A 724 -29.98 -20.83 21.30
C PHE A 724 -29.41 -20.38 22.65
N PRO A 725 -29.74 -21.03 23.78
CA PRO A 725 -29.42 -20.52 25.13
C PRO A 725 -27.94 -20.23 25.38
N GLU A 726 -27.04 -21.09 24.90
CA GLU A 726 -25.59 -20.96 25.12
C GLU A 726 -24.96 -19.78 24.36
N LYS A 727 -25.65 -19.26 23.33
CA LYS A 727 -25.18 -18.12 22.55
C LYS A 727 -26.06 -16.87 22.73
N LYS A 728 -27.19 -16.97 23.39
CA LYS A 728 -28.16 -15.89 23.54
C LYS A 728 -27.52 -14.61 24.11
N GLU A 729 -26.75 -14.73 25.18
CA GLU A 729 -26.06 -13.58 25.80
C GLU A 729 -25.05 -12.92 24.83
N ILE A 730 -24.35 -13.72 24.01
CA ILE A 730 -23.43 -13.23 22.99
C ILE A 730 -24.20 -12.45 21.92
N TYR A 731 -25.34 -12.96 21.44
CA TYR A 731 -26.15 -12.27 20.42
C TYR A 731 -26.83 -11.00 20.96
N GLU A 732 -27.36 -11.05 22.18
CA GLU A 732 -27.94 -9.90 22.85
C GLU A 732 -26.91 -8.78 23.05
N LYS A 733 -25.71 -9.12 23.53
CA LYS A 733 -24.65 -8.16 23.81
C LYS A 733 -23.93 -7.67 22.55
N GLU A 734 -23.50 -8.57 21.67
CA GLU A 734 -22.59 -8.23 20.56
C GLU A 734 -23.31 -7.81 19.28
N ILE A 735 -24.61 -8.06 19.14
CA ILE A 735 -25.37 -7.68 17.94
C ILE A 735 -26.58 -6.85 18.30
N LEU A 736 -27.51 -7.37 19.11
CA LEU A 736 -28.80 -6.72 19.31
C LEU A 736 -28.68 -5.36 20.01
N GLN A 737 -27.76 -5.21 20.99
CA GLN A 737 -27.50 -3.91 21.61
C GLN A 737 -26.89 -2.89 20.62
N TYR A 738 -26.05 -3.33 19.68
CA TYR A 738 -25.44 -2.41 18.71
C TYR A 738 -26.38 -2.04 17.57
N LEU A 739 -27.13 -3.01 17.05
CA LEU A 739 -28.14 -2.78 16.01
C LEU A 739 -29.34 -2.02 16.58
N ASN A 740 -29.69 -2.31 17.84
CA ASN A 740 -30.84 -1.78 18.55
C ASN A 740 -32.12 -1.98 17.72
N LEU A 741 -32.38 -3.24 17.34
CA LEU A 741 -33.62 -3.66 16.70
C LEU A 741 -34.75 -3.68 17.74
N GLU A 742 -35.96 -3.33 17.32
CA GLU A 742 -37.15 -3.39 18.20
C GLU A 742 -37.53 -4.82 18.57
N ASN A 743 -37.21 -5.77 17.68
CA ASN A 743 -37.43 -7.19 17.84
C ASN A 743 -36.18 -7.94 17.34
N ASP A 744 -35.69 -8.87 18.14
CA ASP A 744 -34.48 -9.65 17.88
C ASP A 744 -34.64 -10.64 16.71
N LEU A 745 -35.88 -10.99 16.36
CA LEU A 745 -36.24 -11.86 15.24
C LEU A 745 -36.45 -11.11 13.92
N ASP A 746 -36.29 -9.78 13.92
CA ASP A 746 -36.50 -8.92 12.75
C ASP A 746 -35.21 -8.64 11.96
N TYR A 747 -34.10 -9.29 12.33
CA TYR A 747 -32.86 -9.25 11.54
C TYR A 747 -33.06 -9.87 10.15
N PHE A 748 -32.74 -9.12 9.09
CA PHE A 748 -32.90 -9.57 7.70
C PHE A 748 -31.59 -10.10 7.09
N GLN A 749 -31.72 -11.01 6.14
CA GLN A 749 -30.60 -11.58 5.40
C GLN A 749 -30.29 -10.72 4.15
N ALA A 750 -29.01 -10.44 3.90
CA ALA A 750 -28.60 -9.48 2.88
C ALA A 750 -28.34 -10.07 1.48
N GLY A 751 -28.46 -11.38 1.28
CA GLY A 751 -28.14 -12.02 0.01
C GLY A 751 -29.22 -11.91 -1.07
N VAL A 752 -30.41 -11.43 -0.72
CA VAL A 752 -31.42 -10.98 -1.70
C VAL A 752 -32.10 -9.74 -1.13
N LEU A 753 -31.94 -8.60 -1.79
CA LEU A 753 -32.48 -7.31 -1.35
C LEU A 753 -33.22 -6.63 -2.50
N LEU A 754 -34.38 -6.04 -2.21
CA LEU A 754 -35.03 -5.07 -3.08
C LEU A 754 -34.78 -3.68 -2.51
N LEU A 755 -33.86 -2.92 -3.10
CA LEU A 755 -33.38 -1.65 -2.58
C LEU A 755 -34.18 -0.48 -3.16
N ASN A 756 -34.64 0.42 -2.30
CA ASN A 756 -35.16 1.74 -2.69
C ASN A 756 -33.99 2.73 -2.73
N LEU A 757 -33.39 2.88 -3.92
CA LEU A 757 -32.19 3.69 -4.12
C LEU A 757 -32.47 5.19 -3.93
N SER A 758 -33.65 5.69 -4.33
CA SER A 758 -34.01 7.09 -4.11
C SER A 758 -34.09 7.42 -2.62
N ALA A 759 -34.79 6.60 -1.84
CA ALA A 759 -34.91 6.79 -0.39
C ALA A 759 -33.56 6.67 0.33
N ILE A 760 -32.70 5.73 -0.10
CA ILE A 760 -31.35 5.59 0.47
C ILE A 760 -30.50 6.83 0.16
N ARG A 761 -30.49 7.32 -1.08
CA ARG A 761 -29.72 8.51 -1.51
C ARG A 761 -30.13 9.79 -0.77
N GLU A 762 -31.40 9.91 -0.38
CA GLU A 762 -31.88 11.07 0.40
C GLU A 762 -31.32 11.11 1.82
N ARG A 763 -30.90 9.95 2.37
CA ARG A 763 -30.56 9.83 3.79
C ARG A 763 -29.11 9.47 4.08
N TYR A 764 -28.46 8.70 3.21
CA TYR A 764 -27.15 8.11 3.46
C TYR A 764 -26.23 8.22 2.25
N THR A 765 -24.94 8.32 2.52
CA THR A 765 -23.88 8.19 1.51
C THR A 765 -23.10 6.89 1.70
N ILE A 766 -22.26 6.54 0.74
CA ILE A 766 -21.32 5.41 0.89
C ILE A 766 -20.38 5.60 2.08
N ASP A 767 -19.95 6.84 2.36
CA ASP A 767 -19.07 7.15 3.49
C ASP A 767 -19.71 6.79 4.82
N ASP A 768 -21.03 6.93 4.95
CA ASP A 768 -21.76 6.53 6.16
C ASP A 768 -21.62 5.02 6.40
N PHE A 769 -21.84 4.21 5.36
CA PHE A 769 -21.71 2.75 5.44
C PHE A 769 -20.26 2.34 5.73
N ILE A 770 -19.29 2.89 5.00
CA ILE A 770 -17.87 2.54 5.15
C ILE A 770 -17.35 2.95 6.53
N LYS A 771 -17.62 4.17 6.97
CA LYS A 771 -17.21 4.64 8.30
C LYS A 771 -17.80 3.77 9.40
N LYS A 772 -19.03 3.28 9.24
CA LYS A 772 -19.63 2.38 10.23
C LYS A 772 -19.01 0.99 10.16
N THR A 773 -18.79 0.44 8.97
CA THR A 773 -18.08 -0.84 8.79
C THR A 773 -16.72 -0.81 9.46
N LEU A 774 -15.94 0.27 9.29
CA LEU A 774 -14.61 0.42 9.89
C LEU A 774 -14.62 0.76 11.40
N SER A 775 -15.77 1.05 11.98
CA SER A 775 -15.85 1.47 13.39
C SER A 775 -15.67 0.33 14.39
N ARG A 776 -15.82 -0.92 13.96
CA ARG A 776 -15.65 -2.12 14.78
C ARG A 776 -15.62 -3.39 13.92
N ASP A 777 -15.21 -4.49 14.52
CA ASP A 777 -15.46 -5.81 13.96
C ASP A 777 -16.94 -6.18 14.14
N TRP A 778 -17.65 -6.29 13.02
CA TRP A 778 -19.04 -6.72 12.94
C TRP A 778 -19.10 -8.24 12.76
N MET A 779 -20.06 -8.91 13.40
CA MET A 779 -20.15 -10.36 13.32
C MET A 779 -20.56 -10.84 11.92
N TYR A 780 -21.43 -10.09 11.26
CA TYR A 780 -21.89 -10.33 9.89
C TYR A 780 -21.55 -9.19 8.93
N ASN A 781 -20.49 -8.44 9.24
CA ASN A 781 -19.94 -7.39 8.38
C ASN A 781 -20.99 -6.42 7.84
N ASP A 782 -21.18 -6.39 6.52
CA ASP A 782 -22.12 -5.49 5.85
C ASP A 782 -23.57 -5.79 6.19
N GLN A 783 -23.96 -7.04 6.43
CA GLN A 783 -25.33 -7.38 6.78
C GLN A 783 -25.72 -6.75 8.14
N ASP A 784 -24.81 -6.73 9.12
CA ASP A 784 -25.04 -6.04 10.40
C ASP A 784 -25.20 -4.53 10.18
N VAL A 785 -24.31 -3.92 9.39
CA VAL A 785 -24.35 -2.49 9.10
C VAL A 785 -25.65 -2.13 8.37
N LEU A 786 -26.07 -2.90 7.38
CA LEU A 786 -27.34 -2.69 6.69
C LEU A 786 -28.54 -2.83 7.64
N ASN A 787 -28.55 -3.83 8.53
CA ASN A 787 -29.60 -3.97 9.55
C ASN A 787 -29.62 -2.78 10.52
N LEU A 788 -28.46 -2.21 10.89
CA LEU A 788 -28.38 -1.02 11.73
C LEU A 788 -28.94 0.21 11.03
N PHE A 789 -28.57 0.44 9.77
CA PHE A 789 -28.96 1.63 9.01
C PHE A 789 -30.41 1.56 8.56
N PHE A 790 -30.90 0.37 8.20
CA PHE A 790 -32.24 0.20 7.62
C PHE A 790 -33.29 -0.23 8.63
N LYS A 791 -32.94 -0.38 9.92
CA LYS A 791 -33.92 -0.69 10.97
C LYS A 791 -35.12 0.25 10.90
N ASN A 792 -36.30 -0.33 11.15
CA ASN A 792 -37.61 0.35 11.10
C ASN A 792 -38.02 0.85 9.70
N LYS A 793 -37.24 0.57 8.66
CA LYS A 793 -37.48 0.92 7.26
C LYS A 793 -37.29 -0.29 6.34
N VAL A 794 -37.86 -1.43 6.76
CA VAL A 794 -37.77 -2.73 6.10
C VAL A 794 -39.17 -3.26 5.77
N VAL A 795 -39.38 -3.68 4.52
CA VAL A 795 -40.51 -4.54 4.15
C VAL A 795 -40.06 -5.99 4.17
N TYR A 796 -40.64 -6.80 5.05
CA TYR A 796 -40.31 -8.22 5.11
C TYR A 796 -40.98 -8.99 3.96
N LEU A 797 -40.16 -9.47 3.03
CA LEU A 797 -40.60 -10.20 1.84
C LEU A 797 -41.07 -11.62 2.19
N ASP A 798 -41.85 -12.22 1.28
CA ASP A 798 -42.16 -13.64 1.33
C ASP A 798 -40.85 -14.45 1.37
N SER A 799 -40.78 -15.43 2.29
CA SER A 799 -39.57 -16.22 2.52
C SER A 799 -39.17 -17.10 1.34
N LYS A 800 -40.03 -17.29 0.34
CA LYS A 800 -39.64 -17.94 -0.93
C LYS A 800 -38.55 -17.17 -1.68
N TRP A 801 -38.42 -15.86 -1.48
CA TRP A 801 -37.46 -15.00 -2.18
C TRP A 801 -36.04 -15.11 -1.67
N ASN A 802 -35.80 -15.83 -0.56
CA ASN A 802 -34.46 -16.09 -0.03
C ASN A 802 -34.49 -17.31 0.89
N VAL A 803 -34.51 -18.50 0.30
CA VAL A 803 -34.53 -19.77 1.03
C VAL A 803 -33.09 -20.21 1.32
N ILE A 804 -32.63 -19.93 2.54
CA ILE A 804 -31.29 -20.33 3.00
C ILE A 804 -31.22 -21.85 3.14
N CYS A 805 -30.24 -22.47 2.47
CA CYS A 805 -29.92 -23.89 2.63
C CYS A 805 -29.27 -24.16 3.99
N LEU A 806 -29.64 -25.26 4.64
CA LEU A 806 -29.00 -25.69 5.89
C LEU A 806 -27.74 -26.50 5.58
N ALA A 807 -26.80 -26.54 6.53
CA ALA A 807 -25.61 -27.39 6.41
C ALA A 807 -25.95 -28.90 6.48
N GLU A 808 -24.93 -29.77 6.47
CA GLU A 808 -25.04 -31.23 6.41
C GLU A 808 -26.17 -31.84 7.26
N PRO A 809 -26.76 -32.97 6.81
CA PRO A 809 -27.52 -33.85 7.70
C PRO A 809 -26.59 -34.24 8.86
N ASN A 810 -26.88 -33.76 10.08
CA ASN A 810 -26.08 -33.87 11.32
C ASN A 810 -25.09 -32.73 11.63
N SER A 811 -25.12 -31.62 10.91
CA SER A 811 -24.35 -30.42 11.31
C SER A 811 -24.94 -29.74 12.55
N MET A 812 -24.07 -29.19 13.40
CA MET A 812 -24.47 -28.39 14.56
C MET A 812 -25.36 -27.20 14.16
N ARG A 813 -25.10 -26.56 13.01
CA ARG A 813 -25.94 -25.48 12.46
C ARG A 813 -27.38 -25.96 12.25
N ARG A 814 -27.55 -27.11 11.60
CA ARG A 814 -28.87 -27.70 11.34
C ARG A 814 -29.55 -28.17 12.63
N GLU A 815 -28.79 -28.68 13.59
CA GLU A 815 -29.31 -29.04 14.91
C GLU A 815 -29.82 -27.82 15.67
N ILE A 816 -29.04 -26.74 15.72
CA ILE A 816 -29.44 -25.47 16.35
C ILE A 816 -30.71 -24.95 15.67
N PHE A 817 -30.71 -24.91 14.34
CA PHE A 817 -31.85 -24.48 13.54
C PHE A 817 -33.13 -25.25 13.90
N ASN A 818 -33.05 -26.58 13.88
CA ASN A 818 -34.20 -27.45 14.13
C ASN A 818 -34.70 -27.38 15.58
N LYS A 819 -33.82 -27.20 16.56
CA LYS A 819 -34.17 -27.20 17.99
C LYS A 819 -34.64 -25.84 18.50
N HIS A 820 -34.14 -24.75 17.91
CA HIS A 820 -34.27 -23.41 18.49
C HIS A 820 -35.03 -22.40 17.62
N LEU A 821 -35.29 -22.69 16.34
CA LEU A 821 -36.13 -21.80 15.54
C LEU A 821 -37.58 -21.80 16.07
N PRO A 822 -38.19 -20.64 16.37
CA PRO A 822 -39.57 -20.56 16.85
C PRO A 822 -40.56 -21.28 15.92
N HIS A 823 -41.54 -21.97 16.50
CA HIS A 823 -42.46 -22.85 15.76
C HIS A 823 -43.15 -22.16 14.56
N THR A 824 -43.59 -20.92 14.73
CA THR A 824 -44.24 -20.14 13.66
C THR A 824 -43.28 -19.84 12.51
N MET A 825 -42.04 -19.42 12.82
CA MET A 825 -41.00 -19.17 11.82
C MET A 825 -40.55 -20.46 11.13
N ASN A 826 -40.42 -21.56 11.89
CA ASN A 826 -40.08 -22.87 11.37
C ASN A 826 -41.11 -23.38 10.35
N LYS A 827 -42.41 -23.14 10.62
CA LYS A 827 -43.47 -23.46 9.66
C LYS A 827 -43.33 -22.64 8.37
N VAL A 828 -43.15 -21.32 8.48
CA VAL A 828 -42.99 -20.44 7.30
C VAL A 828 -41.76 -20.82 6.48
N TYR A 829 -40.63 -21.09 7.13
CA TYR A 829 -39.42 -21.56 6.48
C TYR A 829 -39.61 -22.90 5.77
N ASN A 830 -40.25 -23.89 6.41
CA ASN A 830 -40.52 -25.18 5.77
C ASN A 830 -41.53 -25.08 4.62
N ASP A 831 -42.47 -24.15 4.68
CA ASP A 831 -43.40 -23.88 3.59
C ASP A 831 -42.68 -23.22 2.41
N SER A 832 -41.75 -22.28 2.64
CA SER A 832 -40.98 -21.65 1.55
C SER A 832 -40.08 -22.63 0.81
N ARG A 833 -39.55 -23.65 1.49
CA ARG A 833 -38.74 -24.73 0.88
C ARG A 833 -39.49 -25.61 -0.11
N LYS A 834 -40.82 -25.65 -0.08
CA LYS A 834 -41.62 -26.50 -0.99
C LYS A 834 -41.70 -25.92 -2.40
N ASN A 835 -41.62 -24.60 -2.52
CA ASN A 835 -41.66 -23.88 -3.79
C ASN A 835 -40.80 -22.60 -3.68
N PRO A 836 -39.46 -22.75 -3.61
CA PRO A 836 -38.56 -21.61 -3.49
C PRO A 836 -38.62 -20.75 -4.77
N ALA A 837 -38.55 -19.43 -4.63
CA ALA A 837 -38.31 -18.52 -5.74
C ALA A 837 -36.80 -18.25 -5.90
N VAL A 838 -36.07 -18.18 -4.79
CA VAL A 838 -34.60 -18.14 -4.75
C VAL A 838 -34.09 -19.09 -3.69
N VAL A 839 -33.17 -19.97 -4.07
CA VAL A 839 -32.44 -20.88 -3.19
C VAL A 839 -31.06 -20.27 -2.95
N HIS A 840 -30.68 -20.09 -1.69
CA HIS A 840 -29.44 -19.42 -1.31
C HIS A 840 -28.52 -20.38 -0.55
N PHE A 841 -27.38 -20.71 -1.17
CA PHE A 841 -26.38 -21.61 -0.59
C PHE A 841 -25.47 -20.90 0.42
N ALA A 842 -26.05 -20.13 1.34
CA ALA A 842 -25.31 -19.27 2.28
C ALA A 842 -24.43 -20.07 3.28
N GLY A 843 -23.26 -19.52 3.58
CA GLY A 843 -22.28 -20.12 4.50
C GLY A 843 -21.31 -21.10 3.83
N GLY A 844 -20.50 -21.80 4.61
CA GLY A 844 -19.36 -22.59 4.10
C GLY A 844 -19.69 -23.98 3.57
N TYR A 845 -20.95 -24.34 3.34
CA TYR A 845 -21.33 -25.65 2.82
C TYR A 845 -21.96 -25.51 1.43
N LYS A 846 -21.15 -25.75 0.39
CA LYS A 846 -21.51 -25.39 -0.99
C LYS A 846 -21.68 -26.60 -1.92
N PRO A 847 -22.60 -26.55 -2.90
CA PRO A 847 -22.84 -27.66 -3.83
C PRO A 847 -21.67 -27.99 -4.77
N TRP A 848 -20.77 -27.05 -5.00
CA TRP A 848 -19.54 -27.25 -5.78
C TRP A 848 -18.35 -27.78 -4.95
N GLU A 849 -18.51 -27.87 -3.63
CA GLU A 849 -17.51 -28.46 -2.74
C GLU A 849 -17.91 -29.88 -2.33
N GLN A 850 -19.20 -30.12 -2.08
CA GLN A 850 -19.71 -31.41 -1.63
C GLN A 850 -21.08 -31.75 -2.26
N LEU A 851 -21.26 -33.02 -2.67
CA LEU A 851 -22.45 -33.49 -3.38
C LEU A 851 -23.67 -33.74 -2.47
N ASN A 852 -23.48 -33.82 -1.16
CA ASN A 852 -24.52 -34.13 -0.17
C ASN A 852 -25.06 -32.89 0.57
N CYS A 853 -24.93 -31.69 -0.02
CA CYS A 853 -25.49 -30.47 0.57
C CYS A 853 -27.00 -30.33 0.38
N ASP A 854 -27.61 -29.58 1.29
CA ASP A 854 -29.04 -29.32 1.28
C ASP A 854 -29.44 -28.55 0.02
N MET A 855 -30.52 -29.01 -0.65
CA MET A 855 -31.06 -28.40 -1.88
C MET A 855 -30.06 -28.33 -3.05
N GLN A 856 -28.99 -29.13 -3.04
CA GLN A 856 -27.96 -29.17 -4.09
C GLN A 856 -28.51 -29.40 -5.50
N GLU A 857 -29.63 -30.10 -5.61
CA GLU A 857 -30.30 -30.41 -6.87
C GLU A 857 -30.66 -29.14 -7.66
N TYR A 858 -30.96 -28.03 -6.99
CA TYR A 858 -31.25 -26.75 -7.63
C TYR A 858 -30.00 -26.16 -8.30
N PHE A 859 -28.84 -26.25 -7.64
CA PHE A 859 -27.57 -25.81 -8.23
C PHE A 859 -27.21 -26.65 -9.46
N TRP A 860 -27.18 -27.98 -9.30
CA TRP A 860 -26.75 -28.87 -10.37
C TRP A 860 -27.74 -28.93 -11.55
N LYS A 861 -29.02 -28.63 -11.33
CA LYS A 861 -30.04 -28.44 -12.38
C LYS A 861 -29.60 -27.39 -13.42
N TYR A 862 -29.01 -26.27 -12.98
CA TYR A 862 -28.54 -25.21 -13.89
C TYR A 862 -27.06 -25.34 -14.24
N ALA A 863 -26.22 -25.86 -13.34
CA ALA A 863 -24.79 -26.01 -13.60
C ALA A 863 -24.50 -26.87 -14.85
N LYS A 864 -25.30 -27.90 -15.12
CA LYS A 864 -25.13 -28.78 -16.30
C LYS A 864 -25.24 -28.09 -17.66
N ASN A 865 -25.82 -26.90 -17.69
CA ASN A 865 -26.06 -26.12 -18.91
C ASN A 865 -25.19 -24.87 -18.95
N THR A 866 -24.07 -24.85 -18.22
CA THR A 866 -23.08 -23.77 -18.31
C THR A 866 -21.80 -24.27 -18.95
N SER A 867 -21.08 -23.37 -19.63
CA SER A 867 -19.75 -23.68 -20.16
C SER A 867 -18.76 -24.09 -19.06
N PHE A 868 -19.03 -23.79 -17.79
CA PHE A 868 -18.20 -24.12 -16.63
C PHE A 868 -18.51 -25.49 -16.01
N TYR A 869 -19.46 -26.26 -16.56
CA TYR A 869 -19.90 -27.53 -15.95
C TYR A 869 -18.75 -28.51 -15.70
N ALA A 870 -17.85 -28.71 -16.68
CA ALA A 870 -16.73 -29.63 -16.54
C ALA A 870 -15.77 -29.21 -15.41
N GLU A 871 -15.55 -27.90 -15.24
CA GLU A 871 -14.72 -27.34 -14.17
C GLU A 871 -15.36 -27.58 -12.80
N LEU A 872 -16.68 -27.37 -12.69
CA LEU A 872 -17.45 -27.62 -11.46
C LEU A 872 -17.45 -29.10 -11.07
N VAL A 873 -17.64 -30.01 -12.03
CA VAL A 873 -17.59 -31.47 -11.80
C VAL A 873 -16.19 -31.90 -11.36
N ASN A 874 -15.14 -31.42 -12.01
CA ASN A 874 -13.77 -31.73 -11.61
C ASN A 874 -13.46 -31.20 -10.20
N GLN A 875 -13.91 -29.99 -9.87
CA GLN A 875 -13.70 -29.41 -8.55
C GLN A 875 -14.36 -30.24 -7.44
N VAL A 876 -15.64 -30.60 -7.57
CA VAL A 876 -16.32 -31.37 -6.52
C VAL A 876 -15.69 -32.75 -6.33
N GLN A 877 -15.18 -33.37 -7.41
CA GLN A 877 -14.45 -34.65 -7.34
C GLN A 877 -13.08 -34.54 -6.66
N GLN A 878 -12.36 -33.43 -6.86
CA GLN A 878 -11.07 -33.20 -6.20
C GLN A 878 -11.23 -32.94 -4.71
N THR A 879 -12.26 -32.19 -4.30
CA THR A 879 -12.54 -31.93 -2.89
C THR A 879 -12.85 -33.22 -2.11
N THR A 880 -13.41 -34.23 -2.78
CA THR A 880 -13.67 -35.55 -2.18
C THR A 880 -12.45 -36.48 -2.06
N ASN A 881 -11.26 -36.10 -2.57
CA ASN A 881 -10.05 -36.93 -2.54
C ASN A 881 -9.02 -36.45 -1.49
N ILE A 882 -8.73 -37.34 -0.53
CA ILE A 882 -7.74 -37.27 0.57
C ILE A 882 -6.44 -36.54 0.20
N GLN A 883 -6.02 -35.56 1.02
CA GLN A 883 -4.70 -34.93 0.91
C GLN A 883 -3.60 -35.83 1.47
N LYS A 884 -2.57 -36.09 0.66
CA LYS A 884 -1.44 -36.98 0.97
C LYS A 884 -0.16 -36.17 1.11
N ILE A 885 0.58 -36.32 2.21
CA ILE A 885 1.89 -35.67 2.42
C ILE A 885 2.98 -36.76 2.40
N ILE A 886 3.80 -36.76 1.34
CA ILE A 886 4.93 -37.68 1.16
C ILE A 886 6.22 -36.93 1.44
N PHE A 887 7.01 -37.40 2.41
CA PHE A 887 8.34 -36.85 2.69
C PHE A 887 9.38 -37.57 1.79
N SER A 888 9.60 -37.12 0.55
CA SER A 888 10.57 -37.79 -0.33
C SER A 888 12.02 -37.41 0.00
N THR A 889 12.92 -38.40 0.02
CA THR A 889 14.37 -38.18 0.01
C THR A 889 14.89 -38.25 -1.43
N GLU A 890 15.59 -37.24 -1.94
CA GLU A 890 16.49 -37.45 -3.08
C GLU A 890 17.73 -38.18 -2.55
N CYS A 891 17.78 -39.52 -2.63
CA CYS A 891 19.03 -40.24 -2.40
C CYS A 891 19.03 -41.63 -3.05
N LYS A 892 20.16 -41.96 -3.70
CA LYS A 892 20.38 -43.18 -4.49
C LYS A 892 20.79 -44.41 -3.65
N ASP A 893 20.67 -44.35 -2.33
CA ASP A 893 21.06 -45.45 -1.43
C ASP A 893 19.87 -46.28 -0.94
N VAL A 894 19.96 -47.60 -1.15
CA VAL A 894 18.86 -48.58 -1.11
C VAL A 894 18.35 -48.92 0.31
N GLU A 895 18.99 -48.40 1.37
CA GLU A 895 18.73 -48.82 2.76
C GLU A 895 17.98 -47.81 3.66
N LYS A 896 17.51 -46.67 3.14
CA LYS A 896 16.82 -45.67 3.99
C LYS A 896 15.29 -45.77 3.94
N ARG A 897 14.67 -45.67 5.12
CA ARG A 897 13.22 -45.73 5.37
C ARG A 897 12.62 -44.33 5.33
N ILE A 898 11.39 -44.20 4.81
CA ILE A 898 10.73 -42.92 4.58
C ILE A 898 9.44 -42.84 5.42
N PRO A 899 9.25 -41.83 6.28
CA PRO A 899 7.97 -41.59 6.93
C PRO A 899 6.94 -41.02 5.93
N PHE A 900 5.76 -41.60 5.92
CA PHE A 900 4.60 -41.19 5.14
C PHE A 900 3.50 -40.77 6.12
N VAL A 901 2.86 -39.61 5.90
CA VAL A 901 1.76 -39.14 6.76
C VAL A 901 0.55 -38.84 5.90
N SER A 902 -0.57 -39.44 6.27
CA SER A 902 -1.87 -39.20 5.64
C SER A 902 -2.88 -38.80 6.70
N ILE A 903 -3.71 -37.80 6.38
CA ILE A 903 -4.83 -37.41 7.24
C ILE A 903 -5.98 -38.34 6.91
N GLN A 904 -6.41 -39.14 7.89
CA GLN A 904 -7.46 -40.15 7.72
C GLN A 904 -8.84 -39.63 8.09
N GLY A 905 -8.92 -38.66 8.99
CA GLY A 905 -10.16 -38.06 9.42
C GLY A 905 -9.95 -36.88 10.35
N GLU A 906 -10.93 -36.01 10.41
CA GLU A 906 -10.97 -34.85 11.29
C GLU A 906 -12.35 -34.78 11.96
N ALA A 907 -12.37 -34.50 13.26
CA ALA A 907 -13.58 -34.27 14.03
C ALA A 907 -13.41 -33.03 14.90
N PHE A 908 -14.51 -32.34 15.20
CA PHE A 908 -14.51 -31.15 16.05
C PHE A 908 -15.49 -31.33 17.21
N GLU A 909 -15.03 -31.07 18.44
CA GLU A 909 -15.86 -31.12 19.64
C GLU A 909 -15.49 -29.94 20.57
N TYR A 910 -16.47 -29.10 20.94
CA TYR A 910 -16.30 -27.98 21.89
C TYR A 910 -15.01 -27.15 21.71
N GLY A 911 -14.74 -26.67 20.50
CA GLY A 911 -13.55 -25.85 20.21
C GLY A 911 -12.23 -26.64 20.11
N THR A 912 -12.28 -27.97 20.25
CA THR A 912 -11.16 -28.90 20.09
C THR A 912 -11.19 -29.57 18.72
N SER A 913 -10.15 -29.33 17.94
CA SER A 913 -9.87 -30.03 16.69
C SER A 913 -9.24 -31.37 17.02
N ILE A 914 -9.79 -32.46 16.47
CA ILE A 914 -9.24 -33.81 16.57
C ILE A 914 -8.82 -34.24 15.17
N CYS A 915 -7.52 -34.28 14.90
CA CYS A 915 -6.97 -34.79 13.66
C CYS A 915 -6.46 -36.21 13.86
N VAL A 916 -6.91 -37.14 13.00
CA VAL A 916 -6.44 -38.53 12.98
C VAL A 916 -5.47 -38.68 11.81
N PHE A 917 -4.20 -38.84 12.14
CA PHE A 917 -3.13 -39.09 11.17
C PHE A 917 -2.81 -40.57 11.13
N GLN A 918 -2.74 -41.15 9.94
CA GLN A 918 -2.07 -42.43 9.74
C GLN A 918 -0.64 -42.15 9.28
N VAL A 919 0.30 -42.60 10.09
CA VAL A 919 1.73 -42.51 9.85
C VAL A 919 2.21 -43.88 9.41
N THR A 920 2.83 -43.98 8.25
CA THR A 920 3.34 -45.23 7.69
C THR A 920 4.83 -45.10 7.43
N GLU A 921 5.63 -46.07 7.88
CA GLU A 921 7.03 -46.16 7.48
C GLU A 921 7.13 -46.98 6.19
N LEU A 922 7.64 -46.36 5.13
CA LEU A 922 7.83 -46.98 3.82
C LEU A 922 9.29 -47.41 3.66
N HIS A 923 9.50 -48.62 3.11
CA HIS A 923 10.81 -49.05 2.65
C HIS A 923 11.20 -48.30 1.37
N SER A 924 12.49 -48.35 1.00
CA SER A 924 13.04 -47.77 -0.26
C SER A 924 12.35 -48.22 -1.56
N HIS A 925 11.46 -49.22 -1.51
CA HIS A 925 10.66 -49.72 -2.62
C HIS A 925 9.15 -49.43 -2.46
N PHE A 926 8.78 -48.45 -1.61
CA PHE A 926 7.41 -48.05 -1.28
C PHE A 926 6.51 -49.16 -0.69
N GLY A 927 7.10 -50.25 -0.19
CA GLY A 927 6.39 -51.23 0.64
C GLY A 927 6.19 -50.73 2.06
N SER A 928 4.95 -50.79 2.57
CA SER A 928 4.63 -50.44 3.96
C SER A 928 5.27 -51.43 4.93
N ILE A 929 6.08 -50.92 5.87
CA ILE A 929 6.76 -51.72 6.90
C ILE A 929 5.97 -51.67 8.22
N ALA A 930 5.49 -50.49 8.59
CA ALA A 930 4.74 -50.26 9.83
C ALA A 930 3.74 -49.13 9.62
N SER A 931 2.56 -49.20 10.24
CA SER A 931 1.56 -48.14 10.22
C SER A 931 1.05 -47.89 11.64
N GLU A 932 1.01 -46.63 12.04
CA GLU A 932 0.54 -46.18 13.34
C GLU A 932 -0.51 -45.08 13.16
N ILE A 933 -1.38 -44.93 14.16
CA ILE A 933 -2.37 -43.85 14.19
C ILE A 933 -1.94 -42.86 15.26
N VAL A 934 -1.92 -41.58 14.88
CA VAL A 934 -1.67 -40.46 15.78
C VAL A 934 -2.93 -39.62 15.82
N ILE A 935 -3.46 -39.43 17.02
CA ILE A 935 -4.59 -38.56 17.26
C ILE A 935 -4.04 -37.28 17.88
N VAL A 936 -4.22 -36.15 17.20
CA VAL A 936 -3.82 -34.84 17.71
C VAL A 936 -5.09 -34.10 18.08
N LYS A 937 -5.27 -33.83 19.37
CA LYS A 937 -6.35 -32.98 19.88
C LYS A 937 -5.78 -31.61 20.20
N PHE A 938 -6.33 -30.55 19.61
CA PHE A 938 -5.84 -29.21 19.88
C PHE A 938 -6.97 -28.18 19.85
N ASN A 939 -7.03 -27.35 20.90
CA ASN A 939 -7.94 -26.23 21.05
C ASN A 939 -7.17 -24.97 21.48
N VAL A 940 -7.89 -23.88 21.78
CA VAL A 940 -7.26 -22.64 22.23
C VAL A 940 -6.45 -22.84 23.51
N TYR A 941 -6.96 -23.64 24.44
CA TYR A 941 -6.48 -23.89 25.80
C TYR A 941 -5.61 -25.15 25.97
N ASP A 942 -5.85 -26.21 25.18
CA ASP A 942 -5.25 -27.54 25.34
C ASP A 942 -4.63 -28.07 24.04
N PHE A 943 -3.49 -28.75 24.15
CA PHE A 943 -2.81 -29.45 23.06
C PHE A 943 -2.36 -30.83 23.56
N GLU A 944 -2.99 -31.88 23.05
CA GLU A 944 -2.71 -33.27 23.42
C GLU A 944 -2.42 -34.11 22.18
N ILE A 945 -1.41 -34.97 22.29
CA ILE A 945 -1.08 -35.94 21.24
C ILE A 945 -1.17 -37.33 21.84
N GLU A 946 -2.04 -38.15 21.27
CA GLU A 946 -2.21 -39.55 21.64
C GLU A 946 -1.68 -40.44 20.50
N TYR A 947 -0.64 -41.21 20.79
CA TYR A 947 -0.05 -42.17 19.85
C TYR A 947 -0.59 -43.56 20.14
N SER A 948 -1.21 -44.22 19.16
CA SER A 948 -1.74 -45.57 19.33
C SER A 948 -0.70 -46.68 19.06
N GLY A 949 0.60 -46.34 18.89
CA GLY A 949 1.66 -47.22 18.37
C GLY A 949 2.98 -47.23 19.15
N SER A 950 4.02 -47.82 18.56
CA SER A 950 5.33 -48.11 19.17
C SER A 950 6.25 -46.89 19.29
N ASP A 951 7.18 -46.90 20.25
CA ASP A 951 8.04 -45.73 20.56
C ASP A 951 8.99 -45.28 19.42
N LYS A 952 9.22 -46.10 18.39
CA LYS A 952 10.26 -45.86 17.37
C LYS A 952 9.92 -44.76 16.35
N LEU A 953 8.65 -44.58 16.01
CA LEU A 953 8.22 -43.50 15.10
C LEU A 953 8.18 -42.14 15.84
N ARG A 954 7.94 -42.16 17.16
CA ARG A 954 7.90 -40.97 18.04
C ARG A 954 9.23 -40.21 18.08
N ASP A 955 10.36 -40.93 18.00
CA ASP A 955 11.70 -40.31 18.05
C ASP A 955 12.06 -39.51 16.78
N ASN A 956 11.33 -39.72 15.68
CA ASN A 956 11.62 -39.14 14.37
C ASN A 956 10.46 -38.33 13.77
N LEU A 957 9.33 -38.22 14.48
CA LEU A 957 8.17 -37.43 14.07
C LEU A 957 7.62 -36.67 15.29
N THR A 958 7.46 -35.36 15.19
CA THR A 958 6.86 -34.54 16.25
C THR A 958 5.75 -33.66 15.68
N PHE A 959 4.76 -33.40 16.53
CA PHE A 959 3.69 -32.45 16.27
C PHE A 959 3.84 -31.33 17.29
N GLU A 960 3.89 -30.10 16.81
CA GLU A 960 4.15 -28.92 17.65
C GLU A 960 3.14 -27.83 17.34
N ARG A 961 2.61 -27.19 18.39
CA ARG A 961 1.76 -26.02 18.23
C ARG A 961 2.66 -24.78 18.11
N VAL A 962 2.67 -24.16 16.92
CA VAL A 962 3.49 -22.97 16.64
C VAL A 962 2.74 -21.69 16.97
N SER A 963 1.42 -21.69 16.83
CA SER A 963 0.56 -20.59 17.25
C SER A 963 -0.85 -21.08 17.57
N ARG A 964 -1.74 -20.15 17.96
CA ARG A 964 -3.12 -20.45 18.39
C ARG A 964 -3.84 -21.41 17.42
N ASN A 965 -3.58 -21.26 16.12
CA ASN A 965 -4.19 -22.02 15.03
C ASN A 965 -3.14 -22.54 14.03
N VAL A 966 -1.94 -22.95 14.46
CA VAL A 966 -0.96 -23.56 13.55
C VAL A 966 -0.35 -24.79 14.20
N LEU A 967 -0.57 -25.94 13.57
CA LEU A 967 0.05 -27.22 13.92
C LEU A 967 1.20 -27.48 12.96
N GLN A 968 2.42 -27.58 13.47
CA GLN A 968 3.58 -27.99 12.68
C GLN A 968 3.84 -29.48 12.85
N ILE A 969 4.02 -30.17 11.73
CA ILE A 969 4.43 -31.57 11.66
C ILE A 969 5.90 -31.58 11.28
N ASN A 970 6.76 -32.03 12.18
CA ASN A 970 8.20 -32.13 11.94
C ASN A 970 8.62 -33.59 11.80
N ALA A 971 9.40 -33.89 10.76
CA ALA A 971 10.04 -35.20 10.58
C ALA A 971 11.56 -35.05 10.56
N LYS A 972 12.26 -35.96 11.23
CA LYS A 972 13.72 -35.96 11.33
C LYS A 972 14.36 -36.69 10.14
N TYR A 973 15.28 -36.02 9.45
CA TYR A 973 16.07 -36.55 8.32
C TYR A 973 17.57 -36.28 8.54
N ASN A 974 18.41 -37.32 8.49
CA ASN A 974 19.86 -37.24 8.75
C ASN A 974 20.25 -36.43 10.01
N GLY A 975 19.42 -36.47 11.06
CA GLY A 975 19.66 -35.71 12.29
C GLY A 975 19.09 -34.27 12.29
N GLN A 976 18.54 -33.78 11.18
CA GLN A 976 17.91 -32.47 11.04
C GLN A 976 16.39 -32.57 10.98
N TRP A 977 15.68 -31.61 11.58
CA TRP A 977 14.21 -31.57 11.57
C TRP A 977 13.70 -30.79 10.35
N ASN A 978 12.72 -31.35 9.64
CA ASN A 978 12.05 -30.73 8.50
C ASN A 978 10.56 -30.64 8.79
N GLY A 979 9.99 -29.44 8.67
CA GLY A 979 8.64 -29.13 9.15
C GLY A 979 7.66 -28.73 8.07
N TYR A 980 6.39 -29.10 8.27
CA TYR A 980 5.24 -28.62 7.51
C TYR A 980 4.25 -27.96 8.46
N SER A 981 3.81 -26.74 8.15
CA SER A 981 2.79 -26.05 8.96
C SER A 981 1.40 -26.28 8.39
N LEU A 982 0.52 -26.86 9.21
CA LEU A 982 -0.92 -26.96 8.98
C LEU A 982 -1.61 -25.78 9.67
N LYS A 983 -2.31 -24.96 8.89
CA LYS A 983 -3.09 -23.83 9.40
C LYS A 983 -4.58 -24.13 9.16
N PRO A 984 -5.39 -24.37 10.21
CA PRO A 984 -6.84 -24.43 10.07
C PRO A 984 -7.36 -23.05 9.68
N LEU A 985 -8.25 -23.02 8.69
CA LEU A 985 -8.80 -21.80 8.11
C LEU A 985 -9.89 -21.12 8.96
N SER A 986 -10.32 -21.65 10.10
CA SER A 986 -11.34 -20.98 10.92
C SER A 986 -11.31 -21.36 12.41
N LEU A 987 -11.48 -20.36 13.27
CA LEU A 987 -11.93 -20.53 14.66
C LEU A 987 -12.89 -19.41 15.12
N GLN A 988 -13.40 -18.58 14.20
CA GLN A 988 -14.27 -17.46 14.54
C GLN A 988 -15.60 -17.48 13.77
N THR A 989 -16.65 -17.81 14.52
CA THR A 989 -18.08 -17.56 14.31
C THR A 989 -18.87 -18.46 13.32
N ARG A 990 -19.95 -19.04 13.89
CA ARG A 990 -21.11 -19.80 13.34
C ARG A 990 -20.94 -20.91 12.29
N SER A 991 -19.79 -21.14 11.65
CA SER A 991 -19.60 -22.29 10.76
C SER A 991 -18.34 -23.09 11.14
N ASN A 992 -18.53 -24.31 11.63
CA ASN A 992 -17.52 -25.37 11.56
C ASN A 992 -17.37 -25.74 10.08
N VAL A 993 -16.67 -24.91 9.31
CA VAL A 993 -16.19 -25.30 7.98
C VAL A 993 -15.05 -26.28 8.22
N VAL A 994 -15.12 -27.48 7.62
CA VAL A 994 -13.96 -28.37 7.51
C VAL A 994 -12.82 -27.53 6.92
N PRO A 995 -11.72 -27.27 7.63
CA PRO A 995 -10.62 -26.55 7.03
C PRO A 995 -10.04 -27.41 5.91
N ILE A 996 -10.32 -27.07 4.66
CA ILE A 996 -9.52 -27.58 3.54
C ILE A 996 -8.11 -27.01 3.74
N VAL A 997 -7.13 -27.87 4.01
CA VAL A 997 -5.71 -27.49 4.03
C VAL A 997 -5.32 -27.09 2.60
N LYS A 998 -5.42 -25.81 2.23
CA LYS A 998 -4.81 -25.32 0.98
C LYS A 998 -3.51 -24.60 1.30
N GLY A 999 -2.40 -25.30 1.07
CA GLY A 999 -1.06 -24.71 1.05
C GLY A 999 -0.09 -25.40 1.99
N LEU A 1000 0.77 -26.25 1.43
CA LEU A 1000 2.04 -26.60 2.06
C LEU A 1000 2.99 -25.41 1.80
N ASN A 1001 3.29 -24.59 2.82
CA ASN A 1001 4.46 -23.71 2.72
C ASN A 1001 5.70 -24.59 2.90
N VAL A 1002 6.29 -24.98 1.77
CA VAL A 1002 7.49 -25.81 1.76
C VAL A 1002 8.69 -24.90 2.04
N ASN A 1003 9.15 -24.87 3.29
CA ASN A 1003 10.47 -24.33 3.60
C ASN A 1003 11.54 -25.37 3.24
N PHE A 1004 11.78 -25.61 1.94
CA PHE A 1004 13.08 -26.14 1.54
C PHE A 1004 14.09 -25.00 1.67
N VAL A 1005 14.92 -25.03 2.71
CA VAL A 1005 16.27 -24.50 2.54
C VAL A 1005 16.98 -25.50 1.64
N ARG A 1006 17.16 -25.12 0.37
CA ARG A 1006 18.06 -25.82 -0.53
C ARG A 1006 19.45 -25.76 0.11
N VAL A 1007 19.95 -26.90 0.61
CA VAL A 1007 21.38 -27.07 0.92
C VAL A 1007 22.07 -27.56 -0.34
#